data_AF-A0A9E3G0Z3-F1
#
_entry.id   AF-A0A9E3G0Z3-F1
#
_cell.length_a   1.000
_cell.length_b   1.000
_cell.length_c   1.000
_cell.angle_alpha   90.00
_cell.angle_beta   90.00
_cell.angle_gamma   90.00
#
_symmetry.space_group_name_H-M   'P 1'
#
loop_
_entity.id
_entity.type
_entity.pdbx_description
1 polymer ?
#
loop_
_entity_poly.entity_id
_entity_poly.type
_entity_poly.pdbx_seq_one_letter_code
_entity_poly.pdbx_strand_id
1 'polypeptide(L)'
;MIIRRTLVKGFLLLGISTAGLCQALPDPDVPAAAANPDGSGPRPAFLQEPAPKPAQTPVDDGAGPRTMKTEIELPVPEPTAQAPDGEVIQPVVPNRDPFFTFGDEQANPAAEKPPLAKTNNASPDNGQPRVIFGGEPQDHATQTPEQPGTLLDPPPLQKAITPAPKPPVPVRKPEDPAALLRQQRYAEVEPVALRDQSAGLARGLGWAYYKAGRSAKAVTWFQRAIEWDESDYEAAYGLALALTREGEYDKAEETARWRLQEYPRMRKALGDILTARAVATYKSKDYPRSLELFTQVETYRSLSRDEQIVRAWDYFQTGDLTRAAQEFEKLYAARPDKFAGAGVYATYAQQRNWARLEELSHAGGPVADLYREYVAGRYYDRRLYANAYAVAPQKYPQLSGYTSPSVETSGYARFKSGSEGTSQLREIRGDVAGSFYQDTINRLWADVGWTSLDAGHLQDGAFVGQAPLTGPRSFTAAPRTSYNSLFDARVGYERLGNYTPSVELGISPAGGAVGPTVVGNLSLAGKPEWGEWLIDLYRSSVKQSILSYTGFRDPYTGTTWGRVSEDGINLAGYDQLTDSWSLFGQAGLSVLEGENVDTNNHLKASVALNYQIRHPDFVYLTVGPALNFEHYGKNLSFFTYGQGGYFSPDYLFQGVVALRFMTKEARPYLVKGNLAVGLQSYKEDSTPIFPLGNTAGVYPGKSDQTFVANADLSGMFLLTPHIAFGASVGYDKTGDYSEFVASAFLKFFFEPRRGLFESDFRTVY
;
A
#
# COMPACT_ATOMS: atom_id res chain seq x y z
N MET A 1 8.48 5.15 38.28
CA MET A 1 9.39 5.26 37.12
C MET A 1 9.46 3.97 36.29
N ILE A 2 9.02 4.05 35.02
CA ILE A 2 9.38 3.15 33.89
C ILE A 2 8.74 1.74 33.82
N ILE A 3 7.67 1.40 34.54
CA ILE A 3 6.97 0.08 34.37
C ILE A 3 5.67 0.16 33.55
N ARG A 4 5.40 1.30 32.90
CA ARG A 4 4.43 1.36 31.79
C ARG A 4 5.02 2.12 30.60
N ARG A 5 6.14 1.63 30.07
CA ARG A 5 6.64 2.07 28.74
C ARG A 5 6.10 1.23 27.59
N THR A 6 5.16 0.32 27.84
CA THR A 6 4.78 -0.68 26.84
C THR A 6 3.65 -0.26 25.90
N LEU A 7 2.98 0.87 26.14
CA LEU A 7 1.93 1.40 25.26
C LEU A 7 2.34 2.63 24.42
N VAL A 8 3.57 3.13 24.57
CA VAL A 8 4.11 4.28 23.80
C VAL A 8 5.14 3.82 22.75
N LYS A 9 5.23 2.50 22.47
CA LYS A 9 6.22 1.88 21.58
C LYS A 9 5.73 1.69 20.13
N GLY A 10 4.82 2.53 19.64
CA GLY A 10 4.26 2.39 18.28
C GLY A 10 3.69 3.67 17.67
N PHE A 11 4.13 4.83 18.13
CA PHE A 11 3.66 6.14 17.67
C PHE A 11 4.80 6.86 16.95
N LEU A 12 4.87 6.75 15.61
CA LEU A 12 5.76 7.53 14.72
C LEU A 12 5.44 7.25 13.23
N LEU A 13 4.40 7.91 12.72
CA LEU A 13 4.37 8.75 11.51
C LEU A 13 4.56 8.26 10.07
N LEU A 14 3.79 8.96 9.23
CA LEU A 14 4.10 9.29 7.84
C LEU A 14 3.40 10.58 7.42
N GLY A 15 4.14 11.43 6.72
CA GLY A 15 3.65 12.50 5.87
C GLY A 15 4.62 12.67 4.71
N ILE A 16 4.15 12.48 3.48
CA ILE A 16 4.91 12.75 2.25
C ILE A 16 4.40 14.07 1.66
N SER A 17 5.35 14.96 1.42
CA SER A 17 5.25 16.31 0.86
C SER A 17 4.78 16.37 -0.61
N THR A 18 4.30 17.54 -1.04
CA THR A 18 4.97 18.38 -2.07
C THR A 18 4.42 19.81 -2.11
N ALA A 19 5.32 20.80 -2.15
CA ALA A 19 5.05 22.17 -2.60
C ALA A 19 6.23 22.65 -3.47
N GLY A 20 5.98 23.43 -4.53
CA GLY A 20 7.06 24.10 -5.27
C GLY A 20 6.78 24.65 -6.68
N LEU A 21 5.93 25.69 -6.76
CA LEU A 21 6.05 26.94 -7.54
C LEU A 21 6.53 27.00 -9.03
N CYS A 22 5.65 27.65 -9.82
CA CYS A 22 5.83 28.67 -10.87
C CYS A 22 6.76 28.45 -12.06
N GLN A 23 6.18 28.55 -13.27
CA GLN A 23 6.74 29.36 -14.36
C GLN A 23 5.66 29.80 -15.36
N ALA A 24 5.93 30.95 -15.98
CA ALA A 24 5.01 31.84 -16.68
C ALA A 24 4.55 31.35 -18.07
N LEU A 25 3.34 31.75 -18.45
CA LEU A 25 2.77 31.62 -19.80
C LEU A 25 3.08 32.88 -20.62
N PRO A 26 3.54 32.76 -21.88
CA PRO A 26 3.37 33.81 -22.89
C PRO A 26 2.04 33.62 -23.64
N ASP A 27 1.45 34.75 -24.04
CA ASP A 27 0.29 34.88 -24.94
C ASP A 27 0.43 34.07 -26.25
N PRO A 28 -0.67 33.50 -26.78
CA PRO A 28 -0.77 33.11 -28.17
C PRO A 28 -1.68 34.08 -28.94
N ASP A 29 -1.08 34.95 -29.75
CA ASP A 29 -1.75 35.57 -30.90
C ASP A 29 -1.55 34.65 -32.11
N VAL A 30 -2.62 33.97 -32.56
CA VAL A 30 -2.74 33.44 -33.95
C VAL A 30 -4.22 33.43 -34.37
N PRO A 31 -4.57 33.93 -35.57
CA PRO A 31 -5.95 34.15 -35.99
C PRO A 31 -6.68 32.87 -36.40
N ALA A 32 -7.97 32.83 -36.08
CA ALA A 32 -8.92 31.83 -36.56
C ALA A 32 -9.16 31.96 -38.07
N ALA A 33 -8.79 30.93 -38.83
CA ALA A 33 -9.30 30.73 -40.19
C ALA A 33 -10.59 29.90 -40.10
N ALA A 34 -11.73 30.57 -40.28
CA ALA A 34 -13.04 29.94 -40.34
C ALA A 34 -13.13 28.95 -41.51
N ALA A 35 -13.46 27.69 -41.21
CA ALA A 35 -13.81 26.68 -42.22
C ALA A 35 -15.33 26.70 -42.46
N ASN A 36 -15.74 26.91 -43.70
CA ASN A 36 -17.13 26.90 -44.15
C ASN A 36 -17.76 25.48 -44.03
N PRO A 37 -19.06 25.38 -43.64
CA PRO A 37 -19.74 24.10 -43.42
C PRO A 37 -20.31 23.44 -44.69
N ASP A 38 -20.04 23.96 -45.90
CA ASP A 38 -20.56 23.38 -47.15
C ASP A 38 -19.66 22.24 -47.66
N GLY A 39 -20.22 21.03 -47.67
CA GLY A 39 -19.55 19.76 -47.83
C GLY A 39 -19.06 19.39 -49.23
N SER A 40 -18.51 20.32 -50.00
CA SER A 40 -17.76 20.01 -51.22
C SER A 40 -16.62 21.03 -51.38
N GLY A 41 -15.40 20.56 -51.19
CA GLY A 41 -14.19 21.39 -51.30
C GLY A 41 -13.76 21.60 -52.76
N PRO A 42 -12.96 22.65 -53.05
CA PRO A 42 -12.35 22.81 -54.36
C PRO A 42 -11.42 21.62 -54.69
N ARG A 43 -11.13 21.43 -55.98
CA ARG A 43 -10.18 20.41 -56.44
C ARG A 43 -8.83 20.59 -55.73
N PRO A 44 -8.25 19.53 -55.15
CA PRO A 44 -6.98 19.65 -54.42
C PRO A 44 -5.86 20.19 -55.32
N ALA A 45 -5.16 21.22 -54.87
CA ALA A 45 -4.18 21.94 -55.68
C ALA A 45 -2.93 21.10 -56.02
N PHE A 46 -2.69 20.01 -55.29
CA PHE A 46 -1.57 19.10 -55.51
C PHE A 46 -1.83 18.05 -56.62
N LEU A 47 -3.05 17.97 -57.15
CA LEU A 47 -3.39 17.10 -58.28
C LEU A 47 -3.11 17.81 -59.60
N GLN A 48 -2.36 17.17 -60.50
CA GLN A 48 -2.11 17.73 -61.84
C GLN A 48 -3.40 17.85 -62.65
N GLU A 49 -3.50 18.82 -63.56
CA GLU A 49 -4.67 19.00 -64.44
C GLU A 49 -4.96 17.76 -65.29
N PRO A 50 -6.24 17.42 -65.53
CA PRO A 50 -6.59 16.22 -66.28
C PRO A 50 -6.11 16.33 -67.74
N ALA A 51 -5.54 15.25 -68.27
CA ALA A 51 -5.20 15.18 -69.69
C ALA A 51 -6.48 15.02 -70.55
N PRO A 52 -6.56 15.60 -71.77
CA PRO A 52 -7.74 15.45 -72.63
C PRO A 52 -7.96 13.98 -73.05
N LYS A 53 -9.18 13.49 -72.83
CA LYS A 53 -9.62 12.07 -72.96
C LYS A 53 -9.33 11.40 -74.31
N PRO A 54 -9.02 10.09 -74.27
CA PRO A 54 -9.63 9.09 -75.14
C PRO A 54 -10.66 8.25 -74.37
N ALA A 55 -11.72 7.81 -75.05
CA ALA A 55 -12.80 7.01 -74.48
C ALA A 55 -12.30 5.63 -74.01
N GLN A 56 -12.65 5.24 -72.77
CA GLN A 56 -12.48 3.88 -72.26
C GLN A 56 -13.83 3.31 -71.80
N THR A 57 -14.05 2.05 -72.13
CA THR A 57 -15.21 1.22 -71.75
C THR A 57 -15.12 0.78 -70.28
N PRO A 58 -16.26 0.63 -69.58
CA PRO A 58 -16.26 0.22 -68.18
C PRO A 58 -15.88 -1.26 -68.06
N VAL A 59 -14.90 -1.56 -67.22
CA VAL A 59 -14.62 -2.92 -66.73
C VAL A 59 -15.25 -3.04 -65.35
N ASP A 60 -16.20 -3.96 -65.23
CA ASP A 60 -16.91 -4.29 -64.00
C ASP A 60 -15.98 -5.09 -63.08
N ASP A 61 -15.51 -4.46 -62.00
CA ASP A 61 -14.64 -5.09 -61.01
C ASP A 61 -15.39 -5.30 -59.70
N GLY A 62 -15.83 -6.53 -59.47
CA GLY A 62 -16.33 -7.00 -58.17
C GLY A 62 -15.23 -6.97 -57.11
N ALA A 63 -15.11 -5.87 -56.37
CA ALA A 63 -14.31 -5.79 -55.15
C ALA A 63 -15.13 -5.16 -54.03
N GLY A 64 -15.54 -6.01 -53.07
CA GLY A 64 -16.23 -5.61 -51.85
C GLY A 64 -15.40 -4.68 -50.95
N PRO A 65 -16.06 -4.01 -49.98
CA PRO A 65 -15.50 -2.90 -49.19
C PRO A 65 -14.32 -3.33 -48.30
N ARG A 66 -13.35 -2.42 -48.10
CA ARG A 66 -12.11 -2.67 -47.36
C ARG A 66 -11.84 -1.53 -46.38
N THR A 67 -11.77 -1.85 -45.09
CA THR A 67 -11.64 -0.91 -43.97
C THR A 67 -10.19 -0.76 -43.49
N MET A 68 -9.87 0.39 -42.89
CA MET A 68 -8.59 0.62 -42.22
C MET A 68 -8.48 -0.21 -40.94
N LYS A 69 -7.26 -0.65 -40.61
CA LYS A 69 -6.86 -1.04 -39.26
C LYS A 69 -5.72 -0.13 -38.82
N THR A 70 -5.93 0.59 -37.72
CA THR A 70 -4.92 1.42 -37.06
C THR A 70 -4.76 0.88 -35.64
N GLU A 71 -3.52 0.77 -35.16
CA GLU A 71 -3.22 0.33 -33.79
C GLU A 71 -2.73 1.55 -33.00
N ILE A 72 -3.39 1.86 -31.88
CA ILE A 72 -2.99 2.96 -31.00
C ILE A 72 -2.60 2.37 -29.65
N GLU A 73 -1.39 2.70 -29.22
CA GLU A 73 -0.94 2.53 -27.86
C GLU A 73 -1.49 3.72 -27.06
N LEU A 74 -2.38 3.44 -26.10
CA LEU A 74 -2.99 4.45 -25.25
C LEU A 74 -2.04 4.74 -24.08
N PRO A 75 -1.72 6.01 -23.78
CA PRO A 75 -0.99 6.32 -22.56
C PRO A 75 -1.94 6.05 -21.40
N VAL A 76 -1.75 4.92 -20.72
CA VAL A 76 -2.29 4.76 -19.37
C VAL A 76 -1.34 5.56 -18.48
N PRO A 77 -1.68 6.77 -18.01
CA PRO A 77 -0.85 7.44 -17.03
C PRO A 77 -0.71 6.51 -15.83
N GLU A 78 0.51 6.34 -15.32
CA GLU A 78 0.67 5.84 -13.96
C GLU A 78 -0.17 6.75 -13.04
N PRO A 79 -0.94 6.20 -12.09
CA PRO A 79 -1.80 7.00 -11.24
C PRO A 79 -0.98 7.96 -10.37
N THR A 80 -0.73 9.16 -10.90
CA THR A 80 -0.18 10.29 -10.15
C THR A 80 -1.35 11.04 -9.54
N ALA A 81 -1.73 10.69 -8.32
CA ALA A 81 -2.59 11.54 -7.51
C ALA A 81 -2.08 11.54 -6.08
N GLN A 82 -1.32 12.59 -5.73
CA GLN A 82 -1.17 13.01 -4.34
C GLN A 82 -2.49 13.63 -3.89
N ALA A 83 -3.07 13.11 -2.83
CA ALA A 83 -4.21 13.72 -2.15
C ALA A 83 -3.76 14.98 -1.37
N PRO A 84 -4.63 15.98 -1.17
CA PRO A 84 -4.46 16.95 -0.10
C PRO A 84 -4.74 16.28 1.25
N ASP A 85 -4.24 16.89 2.30
CA ASP A 85 -4.51 16.50 3.68
C ASP A 85 -6.01 16.60 4.02
N GLY A 86 -6.60 15.55 4.61
CA GLY A 86 -7.74 15.72 5.51
C GLY A 86 -9.09 15.09 5.17
N GLU A 87 -9.21 14.06 4.31
CA GLU A 87 -10.50 13.38 4.10
C GLU A 87 -10.52 11.92 4.60
N VAL A 88 -11.40 11.67 5.57
CA VAL A 88 -11.57 10.37 6.23
C VAL A 88 -12.20 9.35 5.29
N ILE A 89 -11.40 8.42 4.77
CA ILE A 89 -11.88 7.26 4.01
C ILE A 89 -12.40 6.20 5.00
N GLN A 90 -13.69 5.85 4.91
CA GLN A 90 -14.26 4.75 5.67
C GLN A 90 -13.78 3.40 5.07
N PRO A 91 -13.33 2.43 5.89
CA PRO A 91 -13.06 1.09 5.39
C PRO A 91 -14.34 0.42 4.89
N VAL A 92 -14.32 -0.12 3.67
CA VAL A 92 -15.31 -1.09 3.22
C VAL A 92 -15.23 -2.30 4.13
N VAL A 93 -16.22 -2.46 5.02
CA VAL A 93 -16.40 -3.67 5.81
C VAL A 93 -16.87 -4.76 4.83
N PRO A 94 -16.14 -5.88 4.66
CA PRO A 94 -16.68 -6.99 3.88
C PRO A 94 -17.98 -7.45 4.56
N ASN A 95 -19.04 -7.55 3.76
CA ASN A 95 -20.35 -7.99 4.22
C ASN A 95 -20.18 -9.36 4.90
N ARG A 96 -20.50 -9.44 6.20
CA ARG A 96 -20.44 -10.68 6.98
C ARG A 96 -21.61 -11.56 6.58
N ASP A 97 -21.35 -12.80 6.18
CA ASP A 97 -22.33 -13.86 6.37
C ASP A 97 -22.52 -14.08 7.88
N PRO A 98 -23.76 -14.15 8.39
CA PRO A 98 -24.00 -14.39 9.79
C PRO A 98 -23.78 -15.86 10.14
N PHE A 99 -22.85 -16.11 11.07
CA PHE A 99 -22.78 -17.27 11.98
C PHE A 99 -22.58 -18.69 11.40
N PHE A 100 -21.57 -19.37 11.93
CA PHE A 100 -21.43 -20.83 11.91
C PHE A 100 -22.47 -21.50 12.79
N THR A 101 -23.08 -22.59 12.31
CA THR A 101 -23.74 -23.64 13.09
C THR A 101 -22.91 -24.92 13.02
N PHE A 102 -22.66 -25.55 14.17
CA PHE A 102 -22.09 -26.91 14.26
C PHE A 102 -23.23 -27.92 14.50
N GLY A 103 -23.23 -29.04 13.76
CA GLY A 103 -24.11 -30.19 14.00
C GLY A 103 -24.31 -31.07 12.76
N ASP A 104 -23.94 -32.34 12.89
CA ASP A 104 -23.87 -33.39 11.86
C ASP A 104 -25.20 -33.70 11.13
N GLU A 105 -25.13 -34.02 9.82
CA GLU A 105 -25.65 -35.30 9.30
C GLU A 105 -25.08 -35.61 7.89
N GLN A 106 -24.63 -36.86 7.72
CA GLN A 106 -24.05 -37.41 6.48
C GLN A 106 -25.13 -37.83 5.47
N ALA A 107 -24.88 -37.61 4.17
CA ALA A 107 -24.96 -38.66 3.13
C ALA A 107 -24.41 -38.15 1.76
N ASN A 108 -23.55 -38.96 1.15
CA ASN A 108 -22.82 -38.83 -0.12
C ASN A 108 -23.62 -39.53 -1.27
N PRO A 109 -23.12 -39.78 -2.50
CA PRO A 109 -22.39 -39.00 -3.55
C PRO A 109 -23.14 -38.96 -4.91
N ALA A 110 -22.73 -38.14 -5.88
CA ALA A 110 -22.57 -38.54 -7.30
C ALA A 110 -22.08 -37.41 -8.23
N ALA A 111 -21.15 -37.79 -9.12
CA ALA A 111 -20.81 -37.19 -10.44
C ALA A 111 -20.25 -35.75 -10.45
N GLU A 112 -19.19 -35.36 -11.17
CA GLU A 112 -18.39 -35.95 -12.24
C GLU A 112 -17.10 -35.09 -12.33
N LYS A 113 -15.93 -35.71 -12.53
CA LYS A 113 -14.72 -35.01 -13.01
C LYS A 113 -14.84 -34.83 -14.52
N PRO A 114 -14.33 -33.72 -15.10
CA PRO A 114 -13.09 -33.83 -15.90
C PRO A 114 -12.23 -32.54 -15.87
N PRO A 115 -11.15 -32.39 -16.68
CA PRO A 115 -9.80 -32.83 -16.38
C PRO A 115 -8.77 -31.69 -16.29
N LEU A 116 -7.56 -32.02 -15.84
CA LEU A 116 -6.38 -31.16 -15.87
C LEU A 116 -6.09 -30.66 -17.31
N ALA A 117 -6.05 -29.34 -17.48
CA ALA A 117 -5.44 -28.70 -18.64
C ALA A 117 -4.02 -28.21 -18.29
N LYS A 118 -3.10 -28.53 -19.19
CA LYS A 118 -1.65 -28.32 -19.11
C LYS A 118 -1.31 -26.83 -19.04
N THR A 119 -0.38 -26.52 -18.14
CA THR A 119 0.35 -25.26 -18.06
C THR A 119 1.15 -25.02 -19.35
N ASN A 120 0.83 -23.94 -20.08
CA ASN A 120 1.77 -23.32 -21.01
C ASN A 120 2.36 -22.08 -20.34
N ASN A 121 3.68 -22.09 -20.19
CA ASN A 121 4.48 -20.94 -19.77
C ASN A 121 4.21 -19.75 -20.71
N ALA A 122 3.58 -18.71 -20.18
CA ALA A 122 3.62 -17.38 -20.77
C ALA A 122 4.57 -16.52 -19.91
N SER A 123 5.66 -16.08 -20.53
CA SER A 123 6.54 -15.03 -20.03
C SER A 123 5.72 -13.74 -19.80
N PRO A 124 6.05 -12.90 -18.80
CA PRO A 124 5.30 -11.68 -18.53
C PRO A 124 5.41 -10.72 -19.73
N ASP A 125 4.28 -10.45 -20.35
CA ASP A 125 4.14 -9.40 -21.35
C ASP A 125 4.05 -8.04 -20.62
N ASN A 126 5.12 -7.25 -20.70
CA ASN A 126 5.16 -5.86 -20.24
C ASN A 126 4.58 -4.90 -21.30
N GLY A 127 3.53 -5.32 -22.00
CA GLY A 127 2.93 -4.56 -23.10
C GLY A 127 1.88 -3.58 -22.61
N GLN A 128 2.09 -2.29 -22.87
CA GLN A 128 1.03 -1.30 -22.77
C GLN A 128 -0.19 -1.74 -23.60
N PRO A 129 -1.41 -1.51 -23.11
CA PRO A 129 -2.58 -2.07 -23.75
C PRO A 129 -2.87 -1.32 -25.07
N ARG A 130 -2.96 -2.07 -26.17
CA ARG A 130 -3.15 -1.55 -27.54
C ARG A 130 -4.58 -1.74 -28.01
N VAL A 131 -5.11 -0.77 -28.73
CA VAL A 131 -6.46 -0.82 -29.30
C VAL A 131 -6.38 -0.81 -30.83
N ILE A 132 -7.05 -1.77 -31.47
CA ILE A 132 -7.13 -1.93 -32.93
C ILE A 132 -8.48 -1.41 -33.41
N PHE A 133 -8.45 -0.40 -34.29
CA PHE A 133 -9.66 0.17 -34.87
C PHE A 133 -10.15 -0.65 -36.07
N GLY A 134 -11.40 -1.13 -36.03
CA GLY A 134 -12.13 -1.72 -37.18
C GLY A 134 -12.15 -3.26 -37.27
N GLY A 135 -13.35 -3.86 -37.26
CA GLY A 135 -13.58 -5.28 -37.55
C GLY A 135 -15.02 -5.61 -37.98
N GLU A 136 -15.17 -6.59 -38.88
CA GLU A 136 -16.42 -7.33 -39.17
C GLU A 136 -16.34 -8.76 -38.56
N PRO A 137 -17.47 -9.50 -38.41
CA PRO A 137 -17.60 -10.65 -37.51
C PRO A 137 -16.75 -11.85 -37.90
N GLN A 138 -16.22 -12.57 -36.90
CA GLN A 138 -15.55 -13.85 -37.12
C GLN A 138 -16.59 -14.98 -37.24
N ASP A 139 -16.74 -15.54 -38.45
CA ASP A 139 -17.30 -16.88 -38.62
C ASP A 139 -16.22 -17.92 -38.33
N HIS A 140 -16.49 -18.76 -37.33
CA HIS A 140 -15.70 -19.94 -37.05
C HIS A 140 -15.94 -21.00 -38.13
N ALA A 141 -14.92 -21.30 -38.93
CA ALA A 141 -14.87 -22.53 -39.72
C ALA A 141 -13.76 -23.44 -39.20
N THR A 142 -14.20 -24.56 -38.63
CA THR A 142 -13.45 -25.70 -38.13
C THR A 142 -12.58 -26.33 -39.23
N GLN A 143 -11.29 -26.57 -38.95
CA GLN A 143 -10.52 -27.56 -39.71
C GLN A 143 -9.78 -28.50 -38.74
N THR A 144 -10.12 -29.78 -38.89
CA THR A 144 -9.59 -30.97 -38.23
C THR A 144 -8.16 -31.26 -38.68
N PRO A 145 -7.28 -31.81 -37.82
CA PRO A 145 -5.88 -32.08 -38.17
C PRO A 145 -5.67 -33.47 -38.77
N GLU A 146 -4.86 -33.57 -39.81
CA GLU A 146 -4.22 -34.82 -40.25
C GLU A 146 -2.71 -34.78 -39.95
N GLN A 147 -2.21 -35.86 -39.33
CA GLN A 147 -0.82 -36.26 -39.18
C GLN A 147 -0.69 -37.69 -39.78
N PRO A 148 0.51 -38.31 -39.86
CA PRO A 148 1.79 -37.89 -40.43
C PRO A 148 2.37 -38.97 -41.38
N GLY A 149 3.33 -38.62 -42.24
CA GLY A 149 3.95 -39.57 -43.19
C GLY A 149 5.46 -39.38 -43.40
N THR A 150 6.22 -40.04 -42.54
CA THR A 150 7.54 -40.72 -42.65
C THR A 150 8.60 -40.31 -43.68
N LEU A 151 9.82 -40.17 -43.12
CA LEU A 151 11.18 -40.10 -43.71
C LEU A 151 11.55 -41.29 -44.62
N LEU A 152 12.48 -41.06 -45.57
CA LEU A 152 13.60 -41.96 -45.95
C LEU A 152 14.55 -41.31 -47.00
N ASP A 153 15.76 -40.95 -46.55
CA ASP A 153 17.14 -41.19 -47.08
C ASP A 153 17.56 -41.05 -48.58
N PRO A 154 18.88 -40.81 -48.84
CA PRO A 154 19.41 -40.01 -49.96
C PRO A 154 19.81 -40.83 -51.22
N PRO A 155 20.22 -40.18 -52.34
CA PRO A 155 20.25 -40.81 -53.66
C PRO A 155 21.60 -41.46 -54.01
N PRO A 156 21.66 -42.38 -54.98
CA PRO A 156 22.89 -42.73 -55.67
C PRO A 156 23.05 -41.97 -57.01
N LEU A 157 24.26 -41.46 -57.21
CA LEU A 157 24.92 -41.06 -58.46
C LEU A 157 24.89 -42.24 -59.47
N GLN A 158 24.93 -42.15 -60.81
CA GLN A 158 25.17 -41.12 -61.83
C GLN A 158 24.87 -41.83 -63.18
N LYS A 159 24.50 -41.09 -64.24
CA LYS A 159 25.17 -41.24 -65.54
C LYS A 159 24.93 -40.03 -66.44
N ALA A 160 26.04 -39.49 -66.89
CA ALA A 160 26.15 -38.33 -67.75
C ALA A 160 25.48 -38.58 -69.11
N ILE A 161 24.60 -37.65 -69.49
CA ILE A 161 24.23 -37.42 -70.88
C ILE A 161 24.54 -35.95 -71.16
N THR A 162 25.36 -35.75 -72.18
CA THR A 162 25.85 -34.49 -72.74
C THR A 162 24.76 -33.44 -72.97
N PRO A 163 25.05 -32.13 -72.81
CA PRO A 163 24.06 -31.08 -72.98
C PRO A 163 23.74 -30.83 -74.46
N ALA A 164 22.48 -31.04 -74.83
CA ALA A 164 21.86 -30.52 -76.04
C ALA A 164 21.49 -29.02 -75.84
N PRO A 165 21.43 -28.21 -76.92
CA PRO A 165 21.34 -26.76 -76.83
C PRO A 165 20.03 -26.29 -76.18
N LYS A 166 20.11 -25.20 -75.39
CA LYS A 166 18.96 -24.51 -74.78
C LYS A 166 17.87 -24.27 -75.82
N PRO A 167 16.62 -24.72 -75.58
CA PRO A 167 15.49 -24.28 -76.39
C PRO A 167 15.26 -22.77 -76.21
N PRO A 168 14.76 -22.07 -77.24
CA PRO A 168 14.43 -20.66 -77.14
C PRO A 168 13.37 -20.47 -76.05
N VAL A 169 13.56 -19.43 -75.23
CA VAL A 169 12.55 -18.99 -74.25
C VAL A 169 11.23 -18.83 -75.00
N PRO A 170 10.16 -19.55 -74.62
CA PRO A 170 8.85 -19.31 -75.20
C PRO A 170 8.45 -17.89 -74.81
N VAL A 171 8.22 -17.03 -75.80
CA VAL A 171 7.57 -15.74 -75.61
C VAL A 171 6.20 -16.04 -75.01
N ARG A 172 6.07 -15.86 -73.68
CA ARG A 172 4.80 -16.02 -72.99
C ARG A 172 3.81 -15.03 -73.61
N LYS A 173 2.61 -15.51 -73.94
CA LYS A 173 1.47 -14.61 -74.23
C LYS A 173 1.38 -13.58 -73.09
N PRO A 174 1.06 -12.30 -73.37
CA PRO A 174 0.87 -11.31 -72.31
C PRO A 174 -0.13 -11.87 -71.29
N GLU A 175 0.34 -12.14 -70.07
CA GLU A 175 -0.54 -12.54 -68.97
C GLU A 175 -1.46 -11.36 -68.67
N ASP A 176 -2.75 -11.66 -68.44
CA ASP A 176 -3.76 -10.66 -68.11
C ASP A 176 -3.25 -9.77 -66.94
N PRO A 177 -3.17 -8.43 -67.11
CA PRO A 177 -2.75 -7.51 -66.07
C PRO A 177 -3.46 -7.72 -64.71
N ALA A 178 -4.73 -8.14 -64.73
CA ALA A 178 -5.47 -8.46 -63.50
C ALA A 178 -4.93 -9.70 -62.78
N ALA A 179 -4.44 -10.71 -63.52
CA ALA A 179 -3.81 -11.89 -62.94
C ALA A 179 -2.44 -11.56 -62.33
N LEU A 180 -1.68 -10.66 -62.95
CA LEU A 180 -0.38 -10.20 -62.44
C LEU A 180 -0.52 -9.40 -61.12
N LEU A 181 -1.57 -8.58 -61.00
CA LEU A 181 -1.88 -7.87 -59.74
C LEU A 181 -2.22 -8.84 -58.60
N ARG A 182 -2.99 -9.91 -58.87
CA ARG A 182 -3.30 -10.94 -57.86
C ARG A 182 -2.06 -11.72 -57.41
N GLN A 183 -1.09 -11.91 -58.30
CA GLN A 183 0.19 -12.56 -58.01
C GLN A 183 1.24 -11.63 -57.36
N GLN A 184 0.86 -10.40 -57.01
CA GLN A 184 1.75 -9.38 -56.45
C GLN A 184 2.93 -8.95 -57.36
N ARG A 185 2.84 -9.20 -58.68
CA ARG A 185 3.87 -8.88 -59.67
C ARG A 185 3.70 -7.47 -60.21
N TYR A 186 3.70 -6.48 -59.31
CA TYR A 186 3.32 -5.10 -59.63
C TYR A 186 4.21 -4.44 -60.70
N ALA A 187 5.53 -4.67 -60.63
CA ALA A 187 6.50 -4.09 -61.56
C ALA A 187 6.28 -4.47 -63.04
N GLU A 188 5.58 -5.57 -63.30
CA GLU A 188 5.24 -6.01 -64.66
C GLU A 188 3.96 -5.35 -65.18
N VAL A 189 3.12 -4.84 -64.27
CA VAL A 189 1.86 -4.15 -64.59
C VAL A 189 2.07 -2.63 -64.73
N GLU A 190 3.03 -2.06 -63.99
CA GLU A 190 3.39 -0.62 -64.06
C GLU A 190 3.64 -0.11 -65.50
N PRO A 191 4.49 -0.74 -66.34
CA PRO A 191 4.73 -0.25 -67.70
C PRO A 191 3.51 -0.39 -68.61
N VAL A 192 2.66 -1.39 -68.38
CA VAL A 192 1.41 -1.59 -69.14
C VAL A 192 0.40 -0.48 -68.81
N ALA A 193 0.23 -0.18 -67.51
CA ALA A 193 -0.64 0.90 -67.06
C ALA A 193 -0.19 2.28 -67.59
N LEU A 194 1.12 2.55 -67.64
CA LEU A 194 1.67 3.78 -68.20
C LEU A 194 1.49 3.88 -69.71
N ARG A 195 1.74 2.78 -70.45
CA ARG A 195 1.60 2.76 -71.91
C ARG A 195 0.16 3.00 -72.35
N ASP A 196 -0.79 2.37 -71.66
CA ASP A 196 -2.20 2.36 -72.05
C ASP A 196 -3.00 3.50 -71.39
N GLN A 197 -2.36 4.31 -70.52
CA GLN A 197 -2.99 5.37 -69.70
C GLN A 197 -4.34 4.90 -69.11
N SER A 198 -4.35 3.66 -68.60
CA SER A 198 -5.58 3.04 -68.10
C SER A 198 -5.79 3.41 -66.64
N ALA A 199 -6.79 4.27 -66.38
CA ALA A 199 -7.18 4.66 -65.03
C ALA A 199 -7.57 3.44 -64.17
N GLY A 200 -8.26 2.46 -64.76
CA GLY A 200 -8.62 1.21 -64.10
C GLY A 200 -7.41 0.38 -63.64
N LEU A 201 -6.38 0.23 -64.49
CA LEU A 201 -5.14 -0.46 -64.11
C LEU A 201 -4.33 0.33 -63.08
N ALA A 202 -4.31 1.66 -63.16
CA ALA A 202 -3.69 2.52 -62.17
C ALA A 202 -4.38 2.43 -60.79
N ARG A 203 -5.71 2.44 -60.75
CA ARG A 203 -6.51 2.16 -59.53
C ARG A 203 -6.19 0.78 -58.96
N GLY A 204 -6.12 -0.24 -59.81
CA GLY A 204 -5.73 -1.60 -59.42
C GLY A 204 -4.33 -1.69 -58.79
N LEU A 205 -3.35 -1.00 -59.38
CA LEU A 205 -1.99 -0.85 -58.84
C LEU A 205 -1.99 -0.09 -57.50
N GLY A 206 -2.76 0.99 -57.39
CA GLY A 206 -2.91 1.77 -56.15
C GLY A 206 -3.38 0.90 -54.98
N TRP A 207 -4.44 0.13 -55.18
CA TRP A 207 -4.97 -0.79 -54.16
C TRP A 207 -4.01 -1.93 -53.81
N ALA A 208 -3.33 -2.48 -54.82
CA ALA A 208 -2.32 -3.51 -54.64
C ALA A 208 -1.15 -3.01 -53.77
N TYR A 209 -0.64 -1.83 -54.06
CA TYR A 209 0.43 -1.22 -53.27
C TYR A 209 -0.02 -0.82 -51.86
N TYR A 210 -1.24 -0.32 -51.71
CA TYR A 210 -1.82 0.03 -50.41
C TYR A 210 -1.92 -1.20 -49.48
N LYS A 211 -2.34 -2.34 -50.02
CA LYS A 211 -2.39 -3.62 -49.28
C LYS A 211 -1.01 -4.16 -48.93
N ALA A 212 -0.03 -3.94 -49.80
CA ALA A 212 1.35 -4.34 -49.55
C ALA A 212 2.08 -3.43 -48.54
N GLY A 213 1.38 -2.47 -47.92
CA GLY A 213 1.95 -1.50 -46.97
C GLY A 213 2.83 -0.43 -47.63
N ARG A 214 2.86 -0.35 -48.95
CA ARG A 214 3.67 0.61 -49.72
C ARG A 214 2.83 1.83 -50.09
N SER A 215 2.43 2.59 -49.09
CA SER A 215 1.45 3.68 -49.24
C SER A 215 1.95 4.84 -50.11
N ALA A 216 3.22 5.22 -50.05
CA ALA A 216 3.79 6.22 -50.96
C ALA A 216 3.61 5.85 -52.45
N LYS A 217 3.81 4.57 -52.82
CA LYS A 217 3.54 4.09 -54.19
C LYS A 217 2.06 4.08 -54.51
N ALA A 218 1.21 3.73 -53.55
CA ALA A 218 -0.23 3.76 -53.72
C ALA A 218 -0.73 5.17 -54.03
N VAL A 219 -0.24 6.19 -53.29
CA VAL A 219 -0.53 7.61 -53.54
C VAL A 219 -0.20 7.98 -55.00
N THR A 220 0.99 7.64 -55.49
CA THR A 220 1.40 7.94 -56.86
C THR A 220 0.46 7.30 -57.90
N TRP A 221 0.09 6.04 -57.70
CA TRP A 221 -0.77 5.32 -58.66
C TRP A 221 -2.23 5.79 -58.63
N PHE A 222 -2.75 6.15 -57.45
CA PHE A 222 -4.07 6.76 -57.35
C PHE A 222 -4.11 8.18 -57.93
N GLN A 223 -3.06 8.99 -57.75
CA GLN A 223 -2.93 10.30 -58.40
C GLN A 223 -2.99 10.16 -59.93
N ARG A 224 -2.23 9.21 -60.50
CA ARG A 224 -2.26 8.93 -61.95
C ARG A 224 -3.63 8.47 -62.44
N ALA A 225 -4.31 7.63 -61.67
CA ALA A 225 -5.67 7.20 -62.02
C ALA A 225 -6.63 8.40 -62.13
N ILE A 226 -6.53 9.37 -61.20
CA ILE A 226 -7.34 10.61 -61.21
C ILE A 226 -6.91 11.57 -62.33
N GLU A 227 -5.61 11.64 -62.65
CA GLU A 227 -5.08 12.43 -63.78
C GLU A 227 -5.60 11.92 -65.13
N TRP A 228 -5.75 10.60 -65.27
CA TRP A 228 -6.22 9.96 -66.50
C TRP A 228 -7.75 9.85 -66.59
N ASP A 229 -8.43 9.67 -65.45
CA ASP A 229 -9.87 9.73 -65.35
C ASP A 229 -10.29 10.47 -64.08
N GLU A 230 -10.63 11.74 -64.25
CA GLU A 230 -11.09 12.58 -63.14
C GLU A 230 -12.42 12.09 -62.52
N SER A 231 -13.19 11.25 -63.24
CA SER A 231 -14.43 10.65 -62.73
C SER A 231 -14.24 9.32 -61.97
N ASP A 232 -13.00 8.85 -61.81
CA ASP A 232 -12.69 7.67 -60.98
C ASP A 232 -12.72 8.04 -59.48
N TYR A 233 -13.94 8.11 -58.94
CA TYR A 233 -14.18 8.40 -57.52
C TYR A 233 -13.58 7.35 -56.58
N GLU A 234 -13.39 6.11 -57.05
CA GLU A 234 -12.77 5.06 -56.26
C GLU A 234 -11.26 5.26 -56.14
N ALA A 235 -10.60 5.77 -57.19
CA ALA A 235 -9.22 6.21 -57.12
C ALA A 235 -9.04 7.40 -56.16
N ALA A 236 -9.96 8.38 -56.15
CA ALA A 236 -9.96 9.48 -55.18
C ALA A 236 -10.13 8.97 -53.73
N TYR A 237 -10.99 7.98 -53.51
CA TYR A 237 -11.14 7.32 -52.22
C TYR A 237 -9.87 6.57 -51.80
N GLY A 238 -9.29 5.79 -52.70
CA GLY A 238 -8.01 5.10 -52.47
C GLY A 238 -6.85 6.07 -52.17
N LEU A 239 -6.80 7.21 -52.86
CA LEU A 239 -5.83 8.28 -52.62
C LEU A 239 -5.95 8.85 -51.21
N ALA A 240 -7.16 9.20 -50.78
CA ALA A 240 -7.39 9.75 -49.45
C ALA A 240 -6.96 8.77 -48.33
N LEU A 241 -7.25 7.48 -48.49
CA LEU A 241 -6.81 6.44 -47.55
C LEU A 241 -5.29 6.24 -47.55
N ALA A 242 -4.65 6.29 -48.72
CA ALA A 242 -3.20 6.16 -48.86
C ALA A 242 -2.46 7.35 -48.23
N LEU A 243 -2.91 8.58 -48.49
CA LEU A 243 -2.38 9.80 -47.89
C LEU A 243 -2.50 9.80 -46.37
N THR A 244 -3.62 9.30 -45.83
CA THR A 244 -3.82 9.18 -44.37
C THR A 244 -2.80 8.25 -43.74
N ARG A 245 -2.47 7.13 -44.40
CA ARG A 245 -1.46 6.18 -43.89
C ARG A 245 -0.04 6.74 -43.97
N GLU A 246 0.23 7.67 -44.89
CA GLU A 246 1.50 8.41 -44.97
C GLU A 246 1.57 9.58 -43.95
N GLY A 247 0.49 9.85 -43.20
CA GLY A 247 0.43 10.97 -42.24
C GLY A 247 0.16 12.33 -42.89
N GLU A 248 -0.14 12.36 -44.19
CA GLU A 248 -0.44 13.57 -44.97
C GLU A 248 -1.91 13.96 -44.82
N TYR A 249 -2.33 14.25 -43.58
CA TYR A 249 -3.75 14.43 -43.22
C TYR A 249 -4.44 15.58 -43.95
N ASP A 250 -3.75 16.70 -44.18
CA ASP A 250 -4.32 17.85 -44.90
C ASP A 250 -4.68 17.48 -46.36
N LYS A 251 -3.75 16.84 -47.07
CA LYS A 251 -3.98 16.38 -48.46
C LYS A 251 -5.06 15.30 -48.53
N ALA A 252 -5.09 14.40 -47.55
CA ALA A 252 -6.12 13.37 -47.45
C ALA A 252 -7.52 14.00 -47.27
N GLU A 253 -7.63 14.99 -46.39
CA GLU A 253 -8.87 15.71 -46.11
C GLU A 253 -9.35 16.51 -47.32
N GLU A 254 -8.46 17.26 -48.00
CA GLU A 254 -8.78 17.96 -49.25
C GLU A 254 -9.35 17.01 -50.31
N THR A 255 -8.70 15.85 -50.52
CA THR A 255 -9.13 14.82 -51.47
C THR A 255 -10.53 14.29 -51.13
N ALA A 256 -10.78 14.03 -49.85
CA ALA A 256 -12.05 13.50 -49.40
C ALA A 256 -13.17 14.55 -49.47
N ARG A 257 -12.90 15.80 -49.11
CA ARG A 257 -13.88 16.90 -49.19
C ARG A 257 -14.25 17.24 -50.62
N TRP A 258 -13.32 17.13 -51.57
CA TRP A 258 -13.59 17.39 -52.98
C TRP A 258 -14.67 16.45 -53.56
N ARG A 259 -14.66 15.17 -53.17
CA ARG A 259 -15.57 14.12 -53.69
C ARG A 259 -16.65 13.68 -52.70
N LEU A 260 -16.93 14.50 -51.68
CA LEU A 260 -17.77 14.11 -50.54
C LEU A 260 -19.24 13.84 -50.91
N GLN A 261 -19.81 14.63 -51.83
CA GLN A 261 -21.22 14.49 -52.26
C GLN A 261 -21.41 13.43 -53.36
N GLU A 262 -20.37 13.18 -54.16
CA GLU A 262 -20.44 12.36 -55.37
C GLU A 262 -20.20 10.88 -55.07
N TYR A 263 -19.50 10.58 -53.97
CA TYR A 263 -19.21 9.22 -53.55
C TYR A 263 -19.64 8.98 -52.10
N PRO A 264 -20.78 8.31 -51.85
CA PRO A 264 -21.32 8.12 -50.48
C PRO A 264 -20.35 7.50 -49.48
N ARG A 265 -19.43 6.63 -49.93
CA ARG A 265 -18.39 6.03 -49.08
C ARG A 265 -17.32 7.04 -48.61
N MET A 266 -17.18 8.17 -49.32
CA MET A 266 -16.25 9.23 -48.98
C MET A 266 -16.60 9.90 -47.65
N ARG A 267 -17.89 9.98 -47.30
CA ARG A 267 -18.34 10.54 -46.02
C ARG A 267 -17.76 9.78 -44.82
N LYS A 268 -17.84 8.44 -44.85
CA LYS A 268 -17.25 7.60 -43.82
C LYS A 268 -15.72 7.71 -43.82
N ALA A 269 -15.11 7.73 -45.01
CA ALA A 269 -13.67 7.93 -45.18
C ALA A 269 -13.20 9.21 -44.51
N LEU A 270 -13.88 10.34 -44.76
CA LEU A 270 -13.55 11.64 -44.17
C LEU A 270 -13.60 11.59 -42.63
N GLY A 271 -14.59 10.91 -42.04
CA GLY A 271 -14.63 10.65 -40.59
C GLY A 271 -13.44 9.84 -40.09
N ASP A 272 -13.00 8.82 -40.84
CA ASP A 272 -11.82 8.00 -40.49
C ASP A 272 -10.49 8.77 -40.63
N ILE A 273 -10.39 9.65 -41.64
CA ILE A 273 -9.24 10.55 -41.86
C ILE A 273 -9.11 11.54 -40.70
N LEU A 274 -10.22 12.18 -40.33
CA LEU A 274 -10.28 13.11 -39.19
C LEU A 274 -9.96 12.40 -37.87
N THR A 275 -10.39 11.14 -37.70
CA THR A 275 -10.02 10.33 -36.52
C THR A 275 -8.52 10.07 -36.47
N ALA A 276 -7.91 9.67 -37.60
CA ALA A 276 -6.46 9.44 -37.65
C ALA A 276 -5.66 10.71 -37.32
N ARG A 277 -6.15 11.86 -37.80
CA ARG A 277 -5.60 13.19 -37.47
C ARG A 277 -5.79 13.55 -35.99
N ALA A 278 -6.98 13.33 -35.42
CA ALA A 278 -7.28 13.60 -34.00
C ALA A 278 -6.36 12.80 -33.08
N VAL A 279 -6.19 11.51 -33.39
CA VAL A 279 -5.26 10.63 -32.68
C VAL A 279 -3.81 11.10 -32.81
N ALA A 280 -3.39 11.56 -33.98
CA ALA A 280 -2.05 12.09 -34.18
C ALA A 280 -1.83 13.35 -33.33
N THR A 281 -2.83 14.24 -33.26
CA THR A 281 -2.78 15.46 -32.42
C THR A 281 -2.79 15.13 -30.92
N TYR A 282 -3.56 14.12 -30.50
CA TYR A 282 -3.53 13.58 -29.14
C TYR A 282 -2.10 13.12 -28.78
N LYS A 283 -1.47 12.33 -29.66
CA LYS A 283 -0.09 11.84 -29.45
C LYS A 283 0.94 12.97 -29.40
N SER A 284 0.72 14.06 -30.12
CA SER A 284 1.56 15.27 -30.04
C SER A 284 1.21 16.18 -28.87
N LYS A 285 0.31 15.75 -27.96
CA LYS A 285 -0.18 16.50 -26.78
C LYS A 285 -0.96 17.77 -27.09
N ASP A 286 -1.48 17.89 -28.32
CA ASP A 286 -2.39 18.96 -28.71
C ASP A 286 -3.85 18.49 -28.52
N TYR A 287 -4.24 18.40 -27.24
CA TYR A 287 -5.54 17.90 -26.82
C TYR A 287 -6.72 18.79 -27.24
N PRO A 288 -6.63 20.14 -27.19
CA PRO A 288 -7.70 21.00 -27.69
C PRO A 288 -7.97 20.76 -29.19
N ARG A 289 -6.92 20.63 -30.01
CA ARG A 289 -7.09 20.33 -31.44
C ARG A 289 -7.66 18.95 -31.68
N SER A 290 -7.26 17.95 -30.88
CA SER A 290 -7.84 16.61 -30.92
C SER A 290 -9.35 16.63 -30.65
N LEU A 291 -9.82 17.36 -29.63
CA LEU A 291 -11.25 17.53 -29.33
C LEU A 291 -12.04 18.16 -30.48
N GLU A 292 -11.50 19.21 -31.08
CA GLU A 292 -12.11 19.85 -32.25
C GLU A 292 -12.28 18.85 -33.40
N LEU A 293 -11.25 18.05 -33.68
CA LEU A 293 -11.28 17.04 -34.73
C LEU A 293 -12.30 15.94 -34.43
N PHE A 294 -12.40 15.44 -33.19
CA PHE A 294 -13.44 14.49 -32.82
C PHE A 294 -14.85 15.06 -32.95
N THR A 295 -15.04 16.34 -32.62
CA THR A 295 -16.32 17.05 -32.84
C THR A 295 -16.67 17.09 -34.33
N GLN A 296 -15.68 17.28 -35.20
CA GLN A 296 -15.88 17.21 -36.66
C GLN A 296 -16.21 15.78 -37.13
N VAL A 297 -15.59 14.74 -36.57
CA VAL A 297 -15.90 13.34 -36.91
C VAL A 297 -17.39 13.05 -36.71
N GLU A 298 -17.99 13.53 -35.60
CA GLU A 298 -19.41 13.34 -35.28
C GLU A 298 -20.38 13.93 -36.30
N THR A 299 -19.93 14.91 -37.10
CA THR A 299 -20.73 15.43 -38.22
C THR A 299 -20.86 14.42 -39.37
N TYR A 300 -19.91 13.48 -39.49
CA TYR A 300 -19.83 12.51 -40.59
C TYR A 300 -20.27 11.11 -40.18
N ARG A 301 -19.89 10.65 -38.98
CA ARG A 301 -20.25 9.35 -38.41
C ARG A 301 -20.19 9.37 -36.88
N SER A 302 -20.87 8.44 -36.22
CA SER A 302 -20.71 8.27 -34.77
C SER A 302 -19.28 7.82 -34.40
N LEU A 303 -18.84 8.23 -33.21
CA LEU A 303 -17.58 7.77 -32.65
C LEU A 303 -17.67 6.31 -32.21
N SER A 304 -16.64 5.53 -32.53
CA SER A 304 -16.44 4.20 -31.96
C SER A 304 -16.17 4.30 -30.45
N ARG A 305 -16.32 3.19 -29.73
CA ARG A 305 -16.05 3.17 -28.28
C ARG A 305 -14.61 3.63 -27.97
N ASP A 306 -13.66 3.20 -28.78
CA ASP A 306 -12.25 3.49 -28.55
C ASP A 306 -11.91 4.96 -28.86
N GLU A 307 -12.60 5.55 -29.85
CA GLU A 307 -12.53 7.00 -30.11
C GLU A 307 -13.13 7.81 -28.95
N GLN A 308 -14.25 7.36 -28.37
CA GLN A 308 -14.84 7.97 -27.17
C GLN A 308 -13.87 7.90 -25.98
N ILE A 309 -13.09 6.82 -25.83
CA ILE A 309 -12.03 6.73 -24.80
C ILE A 309 -10.97 7.80 -25.02
N VAL A 310 -10.46 7.96 -26.25
CA VAL A 310 -9.43 8.99 -26.54
C VAL A 310 -9.98 10.40 -26.27
N ARG A 311 -11.21 10.69 -26.71
CA ARG A 311 -11.87 11.97 -26.45
C ARG A 311 -12.07 12.23 -24.95
N ALA A 312 -12.45 11.21 -24.17
CA ALA A 312 -12.56 11.34 -22.73
C ALA A 312 -11.21 11.65 -22.07
N TRP A 313 -10.11 11.07 -22.58
CA TRP A 313 -8.77 11.44 -22.14
C TRP A 313 -8.37 12.85 -22.57
N ASP A 314 -8.76 13.31 -23.77
CA ASP A 314 -8.57 14.70 -24.16
C ASP A 314 -9.27 15.65 -23.17
N TYR A 315 -10.53 15.39 -22.82
CA TYR A 315 -11.25 16.18 -21.81
C TYR A 315 -10.51 16.21 -20.46
N PHE A 316 -9.98 15.07 -20.03
CA PHE A 316 -9.17 14.97 -18.81
C PHE A 316 -7.93 15.87 -18.89
N GLN A 317 -7.18 15.79 -19.99
CA GLN A 317 -5.94 16.55 -20.19
C GLN A 317 -6.17 18.06 -20.35
N THR A 318 -7.32 18.47 -20.90
CA THR A 318 -7.73 19.88 -20.98
C THR A 318 -8.34 20.42 -19.68
N GLY A 319 -8.49 19.58 -18.64
CA GLY A 319 -9.05 19.96 -17.34
C GLY A 319 -10.58 19.97 -17.27
N ASP A 320 -11.29 19.54 -18.31
CA ASP A 320 -12.75 19.35 -18.28
C ASP A 320 -13.08 17.99 -17.64
N LEU A 321 -12.76 17.89 -16.34
CA LEU A 321 -12.91 16.66 -15.57
C LEU A 321 -14.38 16.22 -15.49
N THR A 322 -15.33 17.14 -15.58
CA THR A 322 -16.76 16.81 -15.52
C THR A 322 -17.19 16.00 -16.74
N ARG A 323 -16.81 16.46 -17.95
CA ARG A 323 -17.13 15.72 -19.19
C ARG A 323 -16.34 14.42 -19.27
N ALA A 324 -15.07 14.44 -18.90
CA ALA A 324 -14.26 13.23 -18.83
C ALA A 324 -14.91 12.17 -17.93
N ALA A 325 -15.36 12.54 -16.73
CA ALA A 325 -16.00 11.62 -15.78
C ALA A 325 -17.30 11.02 -16.36
N GLN A 326 -18.16 11.86 -16.92
CA GLN A 326 -19.42 11.41 -17.53
C GLN A 326 -19.18 10.43 -18.67
N GLU A 327 -18.21 10.71 -19.54
CA GLU A 327 -17.90 9.86 -20.68
C GLU A 327 -17.24 8.55 -20.24
N PHE A 328 -16.23 8.59 -19.36
CA PHE A 328 -15.60 7.38 -18.83
C PHE A 328 -16.56 6.50 -18.04
N GLU A 329 -17.41 7.08 -17.18
CA GLU A 329 -18.38 6.30 -16.41
C GLU A 329 -19.40 5.61 -17.33
N LYS A 330 -19.89 6.31 -18.36
CA LYS A 330 -20.76 5.73 -19.40
C LYS A 330 -20.06 4.59 -20.14
N LEU A 331 -18.80 4.77 -20.53
CA LEU A 331 -18.01 3.76 -21.24
C LEU A 331 -17.71 2.54 -20.37
N TYR A 332 -17.49 2.75 -19.07
CA TYR A 332 -17.25 1.70 -18.08
C TYR A 332 -18.53 0.93 -17.76
N ALA A 333 -19.66 1.63 -17.57
CA ALA A 333 -20.97 1.00 -17.35
C ALA A 333 -21.38 0.10 -18.53
N ALA A 334 -21.06 0.48 -19.76
CA ALA A 334 -21.31 -0.33 -20.94
C ALA A 334 -20.38 -1.56 -21.04
N ARG A 335 -19.10 -1.41 -20.63
CA ARG A 335 -18.11 -2.49 -20.61
C ARG A 335 -17.03 -2.20 -19.57
N PRO A 336 -17.04 -2.91 -18.42
CA PRO A 336 -16.05 -2.74 -17.34
C PRO A 336 -14.65 -3.27 -17.70
N ASP A 337 -13.91 -2.55 -18.54
CA ASP A 337 -12.52 -2.86 -18.89
C ASP A 337 -11.51 -1.94 -18.21
N LYS A 338 -10.23 -2.31 -18.28
CA LYS A 338 -9.13 -1.60 -17.63
C LYS A 338 -8.97 -0.17 -18.15
N PHE A 339 -9.31 0.10 -19.41
CA PHE A 339 -9.12 1.42 -20.01
C PHE A 339 -10.15 2.42 -19.51
N ALA A 340 -11.43 2.07 -19.59
CA ALA A 340 -12.50 2.92 -19.09
C ALA A 340 -12.39 3.04 -17.56
N GLY A 341 -12.05 1.95 -16.85
CA GLY A 341 -11.85 1.98 -15.41
C GLY A 341 -10.70 2.88 -14.96
N ALA A 342 -9.58 2.89 -15.68
CA ALA A 342 -8.48 3.82 -15.42
C ALA A 342 -8.89 5.28 -15.61
N GLY A 343 -9.69 5.58 -16.65
CA GLY A 343 -10.23 6.92 -16.88
C GLY A 343 -11.20 7.38 -15.79
N VAL A 344 -12.12 6.51 -15.36
CA VAL A 344 -13.02 6.75 -14.21
C VAL A 344 -12.20 7.05 -12.96
N TYR A 345 -11.24 6.19 -12.64
CA TYR A 345 -10.37 6.35 -11.47
C TYR A 345 -9.58 7.66 -11.52
N ALA A 346 -8.85 7.92 -12.61
CA ALA A 346 -8.02 9.10 -12.77
C ALA A 346 -8.83 10.39 -12.63
N THR A 347 -10.01 10.44 -13.25
CA THR A 347 -10.84 11.64 -13.25
C THR A 347 -11.39 11.96 -11.86
N TYR A 348 -12.00 10.99 -11.17
CA TYR A 348 -12.53 11.24 -9.83
C TYR A 348 -11.44 11.41 -8.77
N ALA A 349 -10.27 10.77 -8.92
CA ALA A 349 -9.12 11.01 -8.06
C ALA A 349 -8.59 12.45 -8.22
N GLN A 350 -8.48 12.95 -9.46
CA GLN A 350 -8.09 14.34 -9.74
C GLN A 350 -9.10 15.35 -9.16
N GLN A 351 -10.40 15.03 -9.23
CA GLN A 351 -11.48 15.80 -8.61
C GLN A 351 -11.52 15.68 -7.08
N ARG A 352 -10.77 14.74 -6.49
CA ARG A 352 -10.83 14.37 -5.06
C ARG A 352 -12.22 13.86 -4.64
N ASN A 353 -12.98 13.28 -5.57
CA ASN A 353 -14.30 12.72 -5.28
C ASN A 353 -14.17 11.24 -4.91
N TRP A 354 -13.62 10.98 -3.72
CA TRP A 354 -13.37 9.61 -3.23
C TRP A 354 -14.66 8.85 -2.94
N ALA A 355 -15.71 9.55 -2.49
CA ALA A 355 -17.01 8.95 -2.23
C ALA A 355 -17.61 8.29 -3.48
N ARG A 356 -17.49 8.94 -4.65
CA ARG A 356 -17.94 8.35 -5.92
C ARG A 356 -17.09 7.16 -6.34
N LEU A 357 -15.77 7.20 -6.12
CA LEU A 357 -14.90 6.05 -6.39
C LEU A 357 -15.21 4.86 -5.49
N GLU A 358 -15.48 5.11 -4.21
CA GLU A 358 -15.91 4.07 -3.27
C GLU A 358 -17.22 3.43 -3.73
N GLU A 359 -18.23 4.24 -4.06
CA GLU A 359 -19.52 3.77 -4.56
C GLU A 359 -19.35 2.89 -5.81
N LEU A 360 -18.58 3.36 -6.81
CA LEU A 360 -18.31 2.61 -8.04
C LEU A 360 -17.48 1.34 -7.80
N SER A 361 -16.64 1.31 -6.77
CA SER A 361 -15.82 0.14 -6.42
C SER A 361 -16.65 -1.04 -5.91
N HIS A 362 -17.84 -0.81 -5.34
CA HIS A 362 -18.71 -1.88 -4.83
C HIS A 362 -19.19 -2.84 -5.92
N ALA A 363 -19.27 -2.38 -7.17
CA ALA A 363 -19.63 -3.22 -8.31
C ALA A 363 -18.51 -4.18 -8.76
N GLY A 364 -17.30 -4.05 -8.21
CA GLY A 364 -16.13 -4.82 -8.62
C GLY A 364 -15.49 -4.33 -9.92
N GLY A 365 -14.61 -5.15 -10.49
CA GLY A 365 -13.90 -4.85 -11.74
C GLY A 365 -12.73 -3.86 -11.59
N PRO A 366 -12.21 -3.32 -12.71
CA PRO A 366 -10.99 -2.53 -12.72
C PRO A 366 -11.00 -1.27 -11.85
N VAL A 367 -12.13 -0.57 -11.72
CA VAL A 367 -12.23 0.60 -10.81
C VAL A 367 -12.07 0.15 -9.35
N ALA A 368 -12.64 -0.99 -8.99
CA ALA A 368 -12.51 -1.55 -7.65
C ALA A 368 -11.07 -2.00 -7.36
N ASP A 369 -10.36 -2.56 -8.34
CA ASP A 369 -8.95 -2.92 -8.21
C ASP A 369 -8.08 -1.69 -7.93
N LEU A 370 -8.25 -0.64 -8.74
CA LEU A 370 -7.52 0.63 -8.57
C LEU A 370 -7.83 1.30 -7.24
N TYR A 371 -9.11 1.33 -6.84
CA TYR A 371 -9.52 1.90 -5.56
C TYR A 371 -8.96 1.10 -4.37
N ARG A 372 -8.97 -0.24 -4.44
CA ARG A 372 -8.34 -1.09 -3.41
C ARG A 372 -6.84 -0.84 -3.30
N GLU A 373 -6.14 -0.72 -4.41
CA GLU A 373 -4.71 -0.41 -4.41
C GLU A 373 -4.43 0.96 -3.78
N TYR A 374 -5.26 1.97 -4.05
CA TYR A 374 -5.17 3.28 -3.42
C TYR A 374 -5.37 3.21 -1.91
N VAL A 375 -6.44 2.56 -1.45
CA VAL A 375 -6.73 2.37 -0.03
C VAL A 375 -5.61 1.61 0.67
N ALA A 376 -5.07 0.55 0.04
CA ALA A 376 -3.91 -0.17 0.55
C ALA A 376 -2.65 0.70 0.60
N GLY A 377 -2.48 1.60 -0.37
CA GLY A 377 -1.53 2.74 -0.35
C GLY A 377 -1.57 3.49 0.97
N ARG A 378 -2.73 4.07 1.27
CA ARG A 378 -2.96 4.87 2.48
C ARG A 378 -2.72 4.08 3.76
N TYR A 379 -3.12 2.81 3.81
CA TYR A 379 -2.83 1.95 4.96
C TYR A 379 -1.34 1.65 5.13
N TYR A 380 -0.65 1.35 4.04
CA TYR A 380 0.79 1.09 4.06
C TYR A 380 1.55 2.33 4.50
N ASP A 381 1.19 3.49 3.94
CA ASP A 381 1.73 4.78 4.31
C ASP A 381 1.36 5.19 5.73
N ARG A 382 0.43 4.53 6.42
CA ARG A 382 0.15 4.80 7.85
C ARG A 382 0.61 3.64 8.73
N ARG A 383 1.39 2.72 8.16
CA ARG A 383 1.90 1.49 8.79
C ARG A 383 0.81 0.60 9.39
N LEU A 384 -0.40 0.71 8.84
CA LEU A 384 -1.53 -0.19 9.09
C LEU A 384 -1.35 -1.43 8.18
N TYR A 385 -0.23 -2.13 8.35
CA TYR A 385 0.22 -3.17 7.41
C TYR A 385 -0.75 -4.35 7.30
N ALA A 386 -1.39 -4.76 8.39
CA ALA A 386 -2.44 -5.78 8.34
C ALA A 386 -3.60 -5.34 7.44
N ASN A 387 -4.04 -4.09 7.54
CA ASN A 387 -5.12 -3.53 6.73
C ASN A 387 -4.68 -3.37 5.26
N ALA A 388 -3.45 -2.91 5.01
CA ALA A 388 -2.90 -2.81 3.66
C ALA A 388 -2.85 -4.19 2.97
N TYR A 389 -2.37 -5.20 3.69
CA TYR A 389 -2.31 -6.58 3.20
C TYR A 389 -3.69 -7.20 3.01
N ALA A 390 -4.64 -6.95 3.91
CA ALA A 390 -6.03 -7.42 3.79
C ALA A 390 -6.74 -6.86 2.55
N VAL A 391 -6.45 -5.61 2.16
CA VAL A 391 -7.09 -4.93 1.02
C VAL A 391 -6.42 -5.29 -0.31
N ALA A 392 -5.09 -5.31 -0.37
CA ALA A 392 -4.34 -5.57 -1.60
C ALA A 392 -3.07 -6.42 -1.33
N PRO A 393 -3.22 -7.74 -1.09
CA PRO A 393 -2.11 -8.59 -0.66
C PRO A 393 -0.98 -8.70 -1.71
N GLN A 394 -1.30 -8.50 -2.99
CA GLN A 394 -0.32 -8.55 -4.09
C GLN A 394 0.49 -7.27 -4.26
N LYS A 395 0.00 -6.12 -3.76
CA LYS A 395 0.64 -4.81 -3.93
C LYS A 395 1.93 -4.68 -3.11
N TYR A 396 1.97 -5.31 -1.93
CA TYR A 396 3.11 -5.26 -1.02
C TYR A 396 3.62 -6.66 -0.66
N PRO A 397 4.38 -7.32 -1.57
CA PRO A 397 4.90 -8.66 -1.31
C PRO A 397 5.74 -8.77 -0.04
N GLN A 398 6.36 -7.68 0.41
CA GLN A 398 7.11 -7.61 1.66
C GLN A 398 6.27 -7.78 2.93
N LEU A 399 4.94 -7.59 2.85
CA LEU A 399 4.00 -7.85 3.94
C LEU A 399 3.54 -9.32 4.01
N SER A 400 4.05 -10.17 3.12
CA SER A 400 3.77 -11.62 3.17
C SER A 400 4.16 -12.19 4.54
N GLY A 401 3.21 -12.88 5.17
CA GLY A 401 3.33 -13.41 6.53
C GLY A 401 3.22 -12.35 7.64
N TYR A 402 2.84 -11.09 7.35
CA TYR A 402 2.71 -10.04 8.38
C TYR A 402 1.82 -10.47 9.56
N THR A 403 0.70 -11.12 9.24
CA THR A 403 -0.30 -11.63 10.19
C THR A 403 -0.18 -13.13 10.40
N SER A 404 1.01 -13.68 10.23
CA SER A 404 1.29 -15.08 10.52
C SER A 404 0.93 -15.37 11.99
N PRO A 405 0.23 -16.48 12.29
CA PRO A 405 0.25 -17.04 13.63
C PRO A 405 1.70 -17.21 14.10
N SER A 406 1.95 -17.03 15.39
CA SER A 406 3.30 -17.14 15.93
C SER A 406 3.32 -17.69 17.36
N VAL A 407 4.42 -18.34 17.70
CA VAL A 407 4.76 -18.72 19.07
C VAL A 407 6.12 -18.15 19.40
N GLU A 408 6.23 -17.57 20.59
CA GLU A 408 7.43 -16.92 21.08
C GLU A 408 7.80 -17.51 22.44
N THR A 409 9.09 -17.72 22.67
CA THR A 409 9.63 -17.95 24.01
C THR A 409 10.64 -16.86 24.32
N SER A 410 10.63 -16.37 25.54
CA SER A 410 11.53 -15.31 25.94
C SER A 410 12.02 -15.45 27.37
N GLY A 411 13.10 -14.73 27.66
CA GLY A 411 13.60 -14.55 29.01
C GLY A 411 14.13 -13.13 29.19
N TYR A 412 13.92 -12.56 30.38
CA TYR A 412 14.61 -11.35 30.80
C TYR A 412 15.18 -11.47 32.21
N ALA A 413 16.26 -10.75 32.42
CA ALA A 413 16.85 -10.50 33.72
C ALA A 413 16.83 -9.00 34.01
N ARG A 414 16.41 -8.64 35.21
CA ARG A 414 16.38 -7.27 35.72
C ARG A 414 17.09 -7.19 37.05
N PHE A 415 17.90 -6.17 37.21
CA PHE A 415 18.59 -5.86 38.46
C PHE A 415 18.36 -4.39 38.79
N LYS A 416 17.73 -4.15 39.94
CA LYS A 416 17.45 -2.83 40.49
C LYS A 416 18.23 -2.66 41.79
N SER A 417 19.05 -1.62 41.85
CA SER A 417 19.77 -1.27 43.08
C SER A 417 18.81 -0.82 44.17
N GLY A 418 19.19 -1.04 45.42
CA GLY A 418 18.44 -0.59 46.59
C GLY A 418 19.03 -1.18 47.85
N SER A 419 18.27 -1.14 48.94
CA SER A 419 18.62 -1.77 50.21
C SER A 419 18.28 -3.25 50.17
N GLU A 420 19.21 -4.07 50.63
CA GLU A 420 19.03 -5.52 50.73
C GLU A 420 17.81 -5.88 51.61
N GLY A 421 17.11 -6.94 51.23
CA GLY A 421 15.88 -7.42 51.87
C GLY A 421 14.63 -6.56 51.63
N THR A 422 14.74 -5.40 50.97
CA THR A 422 13.63 -4.45 50.80
C THR A 422 13.54 -3.90 49.36
N SER A 423 14.23 -2.80 49.06
CA SER A 423 14.08 -2.06 47.80
C SER A 423 15.02 -2.52 46.68
N GLN A 424 16.03 -3.32 47.00
CA GLN A 424 16.80 -4.08 46.02
C GLN A 424 15.91 -5.14 45.38
N LEU A 425 16.06 -5.34 44.06
CA LEU A 425 15.32 -6.39 43.36
C LEU A 425 16.15 -6.99 42.23
N ARG A 426 16.34 -8.30 42.29
CA ARG A 426 16.74 -9.13 41.16
C ARG A 426 15.54 -9.92 40.70
N GLU A 427 15.27 -9.85 39.41
CA GLU A 427 14.16 -10.53 38.77
C GLU A 427 14.67 -11.33 37.57
N ILE A 428 14.25 -12.58 37.48
CA ILE A 428 14.44 -13.42 36.31
C ILE A 428 13.06 -13.90 35.90
N ARG A 429 12.64 -13.55 34.69
CA ARG A 429 11.37 -14.01 34.12
C ARG A 429 11.66 -14.77 32.85
N GLY A 430 10.90 -15.83 32.62
CA GLY A 430 10.69 -16.34 31.27
C GLY A 430 9.21 -16.54 31.00
N ASP A 431 8.87 -16.70 29.74
CA ASP A 431 7.49 -16.88 29.31
C ASP A 431 7.40 -17.53 27.93
N VAL A 432 6.18 -17.96 27.63
CA VAL A 432 5.76 -18.42 26.32
C VAL A 432 4.51 -17.64 25.93
N ALA A 433 4.53 -17.05 24.74
CA ALA A 433 3.42 -16.33 24.18
C ALA A 433 3.00 -16.93 22.83
N GLY A 434 1.71 -16.92 22.54
CA GLY A 434 1.15 -17.32 21.26
C GLY A 434 0.24 -16.23 20.70
N SER A 435 0.26 -16.04 19.39
CA SER A 435 -0.68 -15.15 18.70
C SER A 435 -1.27 -15.80 17.45
N PHE A 436 -2.52 -15.45 17.17
CA PHE A 436 -3.27 -15.88 15.98
C PHE A 436 -4.07 -14.70 15.43
N TYR A 437 -4.29 -14.69 14.12
CA TYR A 437 -5.06 -13.67 13.43
C TYR A 437 -6.28 -14.29 12.74
N GLN A 438 -7.46 -13.82 13.10
CA GLN A 438 -8.71 -14.06 12.38
C GLN A 438 -8.94 -12.93 11.37
N ASP A 439 -9.19 -13.29 10.11
CA ASP A 439 -9.47 -12.35 9.02
C ASP A 439 -8.40 -11.26 8.84
N THR A 440 -7.12 -11.58 9.10
CA THR A 440 -5.94 -10.68 8.99
C THR A 440 -5.89 -9.55 10.02
N ILE A 441 -7.02 -8.98 10.44
CA ILE A 441 -7.06 -7.78 11.28
C ILE A 441 -7.46 -8.03 12.73
N ASN A 442 -8.05 -9.18 13.07
CA ASN A 442 -8.43 -9.49 14.44
C ASN A 442 -7.36 -10.40 15.06
N ARG A 443 -6.62 -9.90 16.04
CA ARG A 443 -5.55 -10.65 16.68
C ARG A 443 -6.01 -11.13 18.05
N LEU A 444 -5.84 -12.42 18.30
CA LEU A 444 -5.91 -13.02 19.64
C LEU A 444 -4.51 -13.42 20.08
N TRP A 445 -4.21 -13.24 21.36
CA TRP A 445 -2.93 -13.65 21.93
C TRP A 445 -3.08 -14.11 23.37
N ALA A 446 -2.13 -14.95 23.80
CA ALA A 446 -1.99 -15.42 25.17
C ALA A 446 -0.52 -15.42 25.58
N ASP A 447 -0.24 -15.13 26.85
CA ASP A 447 1.10 -15.13 27.46
C ASP A 447 1.02 -15.84 28.81
N VAL A 448 1.97 -16.72 29.09
CA VAL A 448 2.14 -17.37 30.39
C VAL A 448 3.59 -17.21 30.81
N GLY A 449 3.78 -16.62 32.00
CA GLY A 449 5.10 -16.31 32.55
C GLY A 449 5.39 -17.01 33.85
N TRP A 450 6.67 -17.30 34.05
CA TRP A 450 7.25 -17.71 35.31
C TRP A 450 8.28 -16.68 35.76
N THR A 451 8.23 -16.29 37.03
CA THR A 451 9.08 -15.23 37.58
C THR A 451 9.76 -15.72 38.86
N SER A 452 11.06 -15.44 38.96
CA SER A 452 11.82 -15.51 40.20
C SER A 452 12.18 -14.10 40.65
N LEU A 453 11.98 -13.82 41.94
CA LEU A 453 12.29 -12.54 42.58
C LEU A 453 13.23 -12.79 43.75
N ASP A 454 14.21 -11.92 43.93
CA ASP A 454 15.16 -11.95 45.04
C ASP A 454 15.51 -10.52 45.45
N ALA A 455 15.19 -10.15 46.68
CA ALA A 455 15.54 -8.85 47.27
C ALA A 455 16.83 -8.90 48.11
N GLY A 456 17.49 -10.04 48.22
CA GLY A 456 18.61 -10.29 49.14
C GLY A 456 18.16 -10.64 50.55
N HIS A 457 19.07 -10.60 51.52
CA HIS A 457 18.79 -10.95 52.91
C HIS A 457 18.27 -9.77 53.73
N LEU A 458 17.22 -10.02 54.52
CA LEU A 458 16.74 -9.06 55.52
C LEU A 458 17.48 -9.29 56.85
N GLN A 459 18.24 -8.28 57.29
CA GLN A 459 19.01 -8.35 58.54
C GLN A 459 18.12 -8.58 59.77
N ASP A 460 18.64 -9.30 60.76
CA ASP A 460 17.95 -9.52 62.03
C ASP A 460 17.57 -8.19 62.71
N GLY A 461 16.30 -8.09 63.12
CA GLY A 461 15.77 -6.88 63.75
C GLY A 461 15.55 -5.70 62.78
N ALA A 462 15.58 -5.93 61.47
CA ALA A 462 15.29 -4.92 60.46
C ALA A 462 13.93 -4.24 60.70
N PHE A 463 13.88 -2.94 60.45
CA PHE A 463 12.71 -2.12 60.68
C PHE A 463 11.73 -2.19 59.49
N VAL A 464 10.98 -3.29 59.43
CA VAL A 464 9.98 -3.60 58.41
C VAL A 464 8.70 -4.17 59.04
N GLY A 465 7.61 -4.29 58.28
CA GLY A 465 6.35 -4.81 58.81
C GLY A 465 5.89 -4.01 60.03
N GLN A 466 5.47 -4.67 61.10
CA GLN A 466 5.08 -4.09 62.39
C GLN A 466 6.22 -4.19 63.42
N ALA A 467 7.44 -3.82 63.01
CA ALA A 467 8.61 -3.79 63.90
C ALA A 467 8.34 -2.95 65.17
N PRO A 468 8.66 -3.44 66.39
CA PRO A 468 8.50 -2.66 67.61
C PRO A 468 9.24 -1.30 67.55
N LEU A 469 8.55 -0.22 67.91
CA LEU A 469 9.15 1.12 67.99
C LEU A 469 10.19 1.21 69.10
N THR A 470 9.94 0.50 70.22
CA THR A 470 10.82 0.40 71.38
C THR A 470 11.00 -1.07 71.76
N GLY A 471 12.10 -1.39 72.45
CA GLY A 471 12.41 -2.76 72.89
C GLY A 471 13.13 -3.61 71.83
N PRO A 472 13.42 -4.88 72.16
CA PRO A 472 14.14 -5.79 71.27
C PRO A 472 13.31 -6.15 70.03
N ARG A 473 13.98 -6.19 68.87
CA ARG A 473 13.39 -6.57 67.59
C ARG A 473 13.85 -7.96 67.20
N SER A 474 13.03 -8.94 67.51
CA SER A 474 13.27 -10.34 67.12
C SER A 474 12.12 -10.78 66.23
N PHE A 475 12.46 -11.39 65.10
CA PHE A 475 11.48 -11.97 64.20
C PHE A 475 10.79 -13.17 64.88
N THR A 476 9.47 -13.24 64.75
CA THR A 476 8.66 -14.39 65.18
C THR A 476 8.59 -15.47 64.10
N ALA A 477 8.85 -15.10 62.84
CA ALA A 477 8.98 -16.00 61.70
C ALA A 477 10.11 -15.55 60.78
N ALA A 478 10.78 -16.52 60.13
CA ALA A 478 11.84 -16.21 59.18
C ALA A 478 11.28 -15.37 58.00
N PRO A 479 11.82 -14.17 57.71
CA PRO A 479 11.36 -13.35 56.60
C PRO A 479 11.65 -14.04 55.28
N ARG A 480 10.70 -13.95 54.34
CA ARG A 480 10.88 -14.47 52.98
C ARG A 480 11.06 -13.32 52.01
N THR A 481 12.29 -13.16 51.52
CA THR A 481 12.73 -12.13 50.57
C THR A 481 13.08 -12.69 49.19
N SER A 482 12.71 -13.94 48.92
CA SER A 482 12.90 -14.57 47.61
C SER A 482 11.79 -15.57 47.24
N TYR A 483 11.52 -15.63 45.94
CA TYR A 483 10.56 -16.53 45.31
C TYR A 483 11.18 -17.08 44.02
N ASN A 484 11.05 -18.39 43.79
CA ASN A 484 11.70 -19.07 42.66
C ASN A 484 10.71 -19.50 41.56
N SER A 485 9.41 -19.42 41.82
CA SER A 485 8.38 -19.95 40.91
C SER A 485 7.05 -19.23 41.12
N LEU A 486 7.01 -17.96 40.73
CA LEU A 486 5.77 -17.20 40.63
C LEU A 486 5.19 -17.35 39.22
N PHE A 487 3.87 -17.41 39.08
CA PHE A 487 3.22 -17.63 37.79
C PHE A 487 2.19 -16.55 37.49
N ASP A 488 2.21 -16.02 36.27
CA ASP A 488 1.16 -15.15 35.76
C ASP A 488 0.73 -15.56 34.36
N ALA A 489 -0.48 -15.15 33.99
CA ALA A 489 -1.07 -15.47 32.69
C ALA A 489 -1.90 -14.30 32.21
N ARG A 490 -1.92 -14.10 30.90
CA ARG A 490 -2.67 -13.05 30.21
C ARG A 490 -3.25 -13.56 28.90
N VAL A 491 -4.40 -13.03 28.54
CA VAL A 491 -5.04 -13.20 27.24
C VAL A 491 -5.49 -11.84 26.73
N GLY A 492 -5.44 -11.64 25.43
CA GLY A 492 -5.89 -10.39 24.85
C GLY A 492 -6.44 -10.54 23.43
N TYR A 493 -7.19 -9.52 23.05
CA TYR A 493 -7.80 -9.37 21.74
C TYR A 493 -7.61 -7.92 21.27
N GLU A 494 -7.30 -7.74 20.00
CA GLU A 494 -7.30 -6.43 19.35
C GLU A 494 -7.82 -6.51 17.92
N ARG A 495 -8.50 -5.46 17.47
CA ARG A 495 -8.93 -5.32 16.07
C ARG A 495 -8.15 -4.20 15.39
N LEU A 496 -7.21 -4.56 14.53
CA LEU A 496 -6.30 -3.63 13.85
C LEU A 496 -7.02 -2.74 12.83
N GLY A 497 -6.74 -1.44 12.88
CA GLY A 497 -7.18 -0.49 11.87
C GLY A 497 -6.97 0.97 12.26
N ASN A 498 -7.66 1.86 11.57
CA ASN A 498 -7.67 3.30 11.88
C ASN A 498 -8.05 3.57 13.34
N TYR A 499 -8.92 2.74 13.90
CA TYR A 499 -9.22 2.70 15.31
C TYR A 499 -9.01 1.27 15.76
N THR A 500 -8.12 1.08 16.73
CA THR A 500 -7.75 -0.23 17.25
C THR A 500 -8.25 -0.36 18.68
N PRO A 501 -9.47 -0.92 18.89
CA PRO A 501 -9.90 -1.32 20.22
C PRO A 501 -9.15 -2.59 20.64
N SER A 502 -8.70 -2.61 21.89
CA SER A 502 -7.94 -3.72 22.48
C SER A 502 -8.44 -4.01 23.89
N VAL A 503 -8.44 -5.28 24.27
CA VAL A 503 -8.74 -5.74 25.63
C VAL A 503 -7.72 -6.78 26.06
N GLU A 504 -7.24 -6.67 27.29
CA GLU A 504 -6.33 -7.60 27.93
C GLU A 504 -6.87 -7.98 29.31
N LEU A 505 -6.84 -9.26 29.64
CA LEU A 505 -7.17 -9.79 30.97
C LEU A 505 -6.10 -10.77 31.41
N GLY A 506 -5.73 -10.70 32.69
CA GLY A 506 -4.76 -11.61 33.27
C GLY A 506 -4.78 -11.59 34.79
N ILE A 507 -3.77 -12.23 35.37
CA ILE A 507 -3.56 -12.28 36.82
C ILE A 507 -2.18 -11.73 37.19
N SER A 508 -2.06 -11.09 38.33
CA SER A 508 -0.76 -10.82 38.94
C SER A 508 -0.08 -12.15 39.34
N PRO A 509 1.23 -12.18 39.63
CA PRO A 509 1.91 -13.43 39.92
C PRO A 509 1.32 -14.17 41.14
N ALA A 510 0.96 -15.43 40.92
CA ALA A 510 0.55 -16.37 41.95
C ALA A 510 1.76 -17.03 42.62
N GLY A 511 1.65 -17.38 43.90
CA GLY A 511 2.72 -17.99 44.70
C GLY A 511 3.49 -17.02 45.62
N GLY A 512 3.10 -15.74 45.62
CA GLY A 512 3.58 -14.71 46.54
C GLY A 512 3.03 -14.83 47.96
N ALA A 513 3.41 -13.90 48.85
CA ALA A 513 2.85 -13.85 50.20
C ALA A 513 1.36 -13.48 50.22
N VAL A 514 0.93 -12.63 49.29
CA VAL A 514 -0.47 -12.25 49.07
C VAL A 514 -0.97 -12.93 47.79
N GLY A 515 -2.22 -13.40 47.80
CA GLY A 515 -2.84 -14.06 46.65
C GLY A 515 -2.94 -13.14 45.42
N PRO A 516 -2.97 -13.70 44.20
CA PRO A 516 -2.99 -12.90 42.98
C PRO A 516 -4.29 -12.10 42.84
N THR A 517 -4.24 -11.02 42.07
CA THR A 517 -5.40 -10.21 41.67
C THR A 517 -5.53 -10.18 40.15
N VAL A 518 -6.69 -9.76 39.65
CA VAL A 518 -6.91 -9.52 38.21
C VAL A 518 -6.10 -8.29 37.77
N VAL A 519 -5.47 -8.37 36.60
CA VAL A 519 -4.79 -7.26 35.92
C VAL A 519 -5.25 -7.22 34.46
N GLY A 520 -5.05 -6.09 33.78
CA GLY A 520 -5.43 -5.97 32.38
C GLY A 520 -5.67 -4.53 31.95
N ASN A 521 -6.22 -4.38 30.74
CA ASN A 521 -6.61 -3.09 30.19
C ASN A 521 -7.78 -3.19 29.21
N LEU A 522 -8.41 -2.03 28.99
CA LEU A 522 -9.26 -1.72 27.86
C LEU A 522 -8.69 -0.48 27.20
N SER A 523 -8.30 -0.60 25.93
CA SER A 523 -7.61 0.47 25.21
C SER A 523 -8.28 0.79 23.88
N LEU A 524 -8.18 2.03 23.45
CA LEU A 524 -8.57 2.48 22.10
C LEU A 524 -7.46 3.35 21.54
N ALA A 525 -6.84 2.90 20.44
CA ALA A 525 -5.82 3.66 19.72
C ALA A 525 -6.37 4.21 18.40
N GLY A 526 -6.06 5.47 18.11
CA GLY A 526 -6.43 6.15 16.87
C GLY A 526 -5.23 6.43 15.98
N LYS A 527 -5.37 5.99 14.73
CA LYS A 527 -4.61 6.22 13.50
C LYS A 527 -4.74 7.51 12.68
N PRO A 528 -5.70 8.44 12.88
CA PRO A 528 -6.24 9.26 11.79
C PRO A 528 -5.19 10.17 11.12
N GLU A 529 -5.55 10.79 10.00
CA GLU A 529 -4.62 11.62 9.23
C GLU A 529 -4.05 12.81 10.01
N TRP A 530 -4.81 13.33 10.99
CA TRP A 530 -4.43 14.49 11.80
C TRP A 530 -3.54 14.16 13.00
N GLY A 531 -3.23 12.88 13.26
CA GLY A 531 -2.39 12.50 14.38
C GLY A 531 -2.72 11.14 14.95
N GLU A 532 -1.91 10.71 15.90
CA GLU A 532 -2.07 9.41 16.56
C GLU A 532 -2.39 9.60 18.05
N TRP A 533 -3.28 8.77 18.60
CA TRP A 533 -3.68 8.89 20.01
C TRP A 533 -4.00 7.55 20.65
N LEU A 534 -4.00 7.52 21.99
CA LEU A 534 -4.34 6.36 22.81
C LEU A 534 -5.14 6.79 24.03
N ILE A 535 -6.20 6.02 24.31
CA ILE A 535 -6.92 6.01 25.58
C ILE A 535 -6.75 4.61 26.19
N ASP A 536 -6.29 4.54 27.44
CA ASP A 536 -6.05 3.28 28.13
C ASP A 536 -6.69 3.31 29.53
N LEU A 537 -7.62 2.40 29.81
CA LEU A 537 -8.16 2.13 31.14
C LEU A 537 -7.53 0.84 31.65
N TYR A 538 -6.96 0.85 32.84
CA TYR A 538 -6.08 -0.23 33.23
C TYR A 538 -6.08 -0.57 34.72
N ARG A 539 -5.65 -1.81 35.01
CA ARG A 539 -5.18 -2.28 36.32
C ARG A 539 -3.85 -3.01 36.12
N SER A 540 -2.77 -2.58 36.78
CA SER A 540 -1.45 -3.28 36.76
C SER A 540 -0.82 -3.42 38.13
N SER A 541 -0.01 -4.46 38.30
CA SER A 541 0.86 -4.59 39.48
C SER A 541 1.99 -3.55 39.51
N VAL A 542 2.29 -3.02 40.70
CA VAL A 542 3.46 -2.19 40.95
C VAL A 542 4.67 -3.08 41.21
N LYS A 543 5.66 -3.07 40.31
CA LYS A 543 6.79 -4.02 40.34
C LYS A 543 8.11 -3.41 40.82
N GLN A 544 8.06 -2.56 41.86
CA GLN A 544 9.25 -1.85 42.35
C GLN A 544 10.02 -2.61 43.44
N SER A 545 9.36 -3.53 44.14
CA SER A 545 9.89 -4.34 45.24
C SER A 545 9.06 -5.62 45.39
N ILE A 546 9.56 -6.60 46.15
CA ILE A 546 8.76 -7.80 46.48
C ILE A 546 7.47 -7.41 47.22
N LEU A 547 7.54 -6.43 48.13
CA LEU A 547 6.38 -5.92 48.85
C LEU A 547 5.31 -5.37 47.90
N SER A 548 5.68 -4.44 47.01
CA SER A 548 4.74 -3.87 46.04
C SER A 548 4.25 -4.88 45.02
N TYR A 549 5.07 -5.85 44.60
CA TYR A 549 4.70 -6.77 43.52
C TYR A 549 3.83 -7.94 44.00
N THR A 550 4.28 -8.67 45.02
CA THR A 550 3.66 -9.94 45.47
C THR A 550 3.24 -9.93 46.93
N GLY A 551 3.49 -8.82 47.62
CA GLY A 551 3.27 -8.71 49.06
C GLY A 551 4.39 -9.36 49.88
N PHE A 552 4.33 -9.07 51.17
CA PHE A 552 5.27 -9.52 52.18
C PHE A 552 4.49 -10.10 53.36
N ARG A 553 5.04 -11.13 54.03
CA ARG A 553 4.50 -11.66 55.29
C ARG A 553 5.31 -11.09 56.43
N ASP A 554 4.63 -10.47 57.38
CA ASP A 554 5.26 -9.71 58.46
C ASP A 554 6.09 -10.65 59.34
N PRO A 555 7.41 -10.46 59.45
CA PRO A 555 8.25 -11.35 60.25
C PRO A 555 8.02 -11.17 61.76
N TYR A 556 7.29 -10.14 62.20
CA TYR A 556 6.96 -9.89 63.60
C TYR A 556 5.56 -10.40 63.97
N THR A 557 4.56 -10.25 63.09
CA THR A 557 3.17 -10.59 63.41
C THR A 557 2.55 -11.70 62.55
N GLY A 558 3.19 -12.04 61.42
CA GLY A 558 2.69 -13.02 60.46
C GLY A 558 1.59 -12.50 59.53
N THR A 559 1.11 -11.27 59.73
CA THR A 559 0.12 -10.59 58.87
C THR A 559 0.70 -10.32 57.50
N THR A 560 -0.09 -10.43 56.45
CA THR A 560 0.34 -10.12 55.07
C THR A 560 -0.01 -8.69 54.69
N TRP A 561 0.88 -8.02 53.95
CA TRP A 561 0.60 -6.72 53.35
C TRP A 561 1.35 -6.51 52.03
N GLY A 562 0.95 -5.52 51.23
CA GLY A 562 1.56 -5.22 49.93
C GLY A 562 0.71 -5.67 48.75
N ARG A 563 1.34 -6.21 47.69
CA ARG A 563 0.71 -6.54 46.40
C ARG A 563 -0.13 -5.35 45.90
N VAL A 564 0.54 -4.28 45.58
CA VAL A 564 -0.05 -3.02 45.15
C VAL A 564 -0.42 -3.11 43.68
N SER A 565 -1.66 -2.74 43.36
CA SER A 565 -2.16 -2.52 42.01
C SER A 565 -2.42 -1.04 41.78
N GLU A 566 -2.10 -0.57 40.59
CA GLU A 566 -2.42 0.77 40.09
C GLU A 566 -3.57 0.67 39.08
N ASP A 567 -4.67 1.32 39.42
CA ASP A 567 -5.88 1.43 38.60
C ASP A 567 -5.99 2.82 38.03
N GLY A 568 -6.06 2.97 36.72
CA GLY A 568 -5.99 4.31 36.15
C GLY A 568 -6.51 4.46 34.74
N ILE A 569 -6.54 5.71 34.32
CA ILE A 569 -6.71 6.14 32.94
C ILE A 569 -5.42 6.79 32.46
N ASN A 570 -5.06 6.52 31.22
CA ASN A 570 -3.96 7.17 30.53
C ASN A 570 -4.39 7.64 29.14
N LEU A 571 -4.09 8.89 28.84
CA LEU A 571 -4.28 9.52 27.54
C LEU A 571 -2.91 9.82 26.97
N ALA A 572 -2.68 9.49 25.71
CA ALA A 572 -1.47 9.88 24.98
C ALA A 572 -1.83 10.36 23.58
N GLY A 573 -1.04 11.30 23.07
CA GLY A 573 -1.22 11.90 21.77
C GLY A 573 0.12 12.20 21.12
N TYR A 574 0.13 12.12 19.80
CA TYR A 574 1.26 12.38 18.96
C TYR A 574 0.81 13.15 17.73
N ASP A 575 1.50 14.24 17.41
CA ASP A 575 1.21 15.07 16.25
C ASP A 575 2.50 15.51 15.52
N GLN A 576 2.47 15.46 14.19
CA GLN A 576 3.54 16.00 13.34
C GLN A 576 3.19 17.44 12.97
N LEU A 577 3.63 18.36 13.84
CA LEU A 577 3.41 19.79 13.67
C LEU A 577 3.92 20.33 12.33
N THR A 578 5.09 19.83 11.89
CA THR A 578 5.69 20.14 10.58
C THR A 578 6.48 18.95 10.09
N ASP A 579 6.91 19.00 8.83
CA ASP A 579 7.91 18.14 8.20
C ASP A 579 9.15 17.73 9.04
N SER A 580 9.57 18.53 10.02
CA SER A 580 10.74 18.28 10.86
C SER A 580 10.46 18.26 12.36
N TRP A 581 9.26 18.65 12.80
CA TRP A 581 8.94 18.78 14.22
C TRP A 581 7.69 17.99 14.57
N SER A 582 7.76 17.24 15.66
CA SER A 582 6.63 16.52 16.22
C SER A 582 6.49 16.75 17.71
N LEU A 583 5.26 16.66 18.20
CA LEU A 583 4.89 16.82 19.60
C LEU A 583 4.32 15.50 20.11
N PHE A 584 4.77 15.09 21.28
CA PHE A 584 4.17 14.01 22.05
C PHE A 584 3.66 14.55 23.38
N GLY A 585 2.48 14.11 23.79
CA GLY A 585 1.89 14.43 25.09
C GLY A 585 1.26 13.21 25.74
N GLN A 586 1.35 13.12 27.06
CA GLN A 586 0.72 12.08 27.86
C GLN A 586 0.23 12.64 29.18
N ALA A 587 -0.91 12.16 29.66
CA ALA A 587 -1.43 12.43 30.99
C ALA A 587 -2.12 11.19 31.54
N GLY A 588 -2.00 10.96 32.84
CA GLY A 588 -2.69 9.85 33.49
C GLY A 588 -3.03 10.13 34.94
N LEU A 589 -4.13 9.54 35.38
CA LEU A 589 -4.66 9.61 36.74
C LEU A 589 -4.91 8.19 37.21
N SER A 590 -4.53 7.88 38.44
CA SER A 590 -4.65 6.53 38.98
C SER A 590 -4.80 6.51 40.49
N VAL A 591 -5.32 5.39 40.99
CA VAL A 591 -5.40 5.03 42.41
C VAL A 591 -4.55 3.78 42.62
N LEU A 592 -3.79 3.76 43.72
CA LEU A 592 -2.96 2.63 44.12
C LEU A 592 -3.54 1.99 45.38
N GLU A 593 -3.81 0.69 45.30
CA GLU A 593 -4.41 -0.10 46.37
C GLU A 593 -3.65 -1.41 46.55
N GLY A 594 -3.59 -1.91 47.78
CA GLY A 594 -2.93 -3.18 48.10
C GLY A 594 -3.57 -3.86 49.32
N GLU A 595 -3.15 -5.09 49.58
CA GLU A 595 -3.52 -5.80 50.80
C GLU A 595 -2.89 -5.07 52.00
N ASN A 596 -3.70 -4.51 52.90
CA ASN A 596 -3.23 -3.78 54.08
C ASN A 596 -2.17 -2.70 53.75
N VAL A 597 -2.38 -1.99 52.64
CA VAL A 597 -1.61 -0.80 52.24
C VAL A 597 -2.56 0.39 52.22
N ASP A 598 -2.11 1.55 52.72
CA ASP A 598 -2.91 2.77 52.67
C ASP A 598 -3.13 3.20 51.21
N THR A 599 -4.35 3.59 50.85
CA THR A 599 -4.69 3.96 49.47
C THR A 599 -3.98 5.26 49.08
N ASN A 600 -3.45 5.30 47.86
CA ASN A 600 -2.76 6.46 47.31
C ASN A 600 -3.37 6.89 45.97
N ASN A 601 -3.19 8.16 45.60
CA ASN A 601 -3.57 8.69 44.30
C ASN A 601 -2.31 9.10 43.55
N HIS A 602 -2.30 8.95 42.23
CA HIS A 602 -1.14 9.27 41.41
C HIS A 602 -1.56 9.99 40.12
N LEU A 603 -0.93 11.13 39.88
CA LEU A 603 -1.03 11.92 38.66
C LEU A 603 0.32 11.90 37.94
N LYS A 604 0.31 11.70 36.63
CA LYS A 604 1.48 11.81 35.76
C LYS A 604 1.19 12.65 34.53
N ALA A 605 2.19 13.39 34.07
CA ALA A 605 2.13 14.13 32.81
C ALA A 605 3.51 14.15 32.14
N SER A 606 3.52 14.04 30.81
CA SER A 606 4.74 14.10 30.00
C SER A 606 4.51 14.88 28.72
N VAL A 607 5.49 15.67 28.31
CA VAL A 607 5.50 16.36 27.01
C VAL A 607 6.88 16.27 26.38
N ALA A 608 6.95 16.03 25.08
CA ALA A 608 8.21 15.98 24.34
C ALA A 608 8.07 16.67 22.98
N LEU A 609 9.02 17.55 22.67
CA LEU A 609 9.15 18.18 21.36
C LEU A 609 10.33 17.54 20.64
N ASN A 610 10.10 16.97 19.48
CA ASN A 610 11.09 16.15 18.78
C ASN A 610 11.43 16.76 17.43
N TYR A 611 12.73 16.97 17.18
CA TYR A 611 13.25 17.30 15.86
C TYR A 611 13.61 16.01 15.11
N GLN A 612 13.04 15.84 13.92
CA GLN A 612 13.24 14.70 13.04
C GLN A 612 14.47 14.91 12.16
N ILE A 613 15.49 14.07 12.33
CA ILE A 613 16.65 13.98 11.44
C ILE A 613 16.29 13.00 10.33
N ARG A 614 16.03 13.52 9.12
CA ARG A 614 15.63 12.70 7.98
C ARG A 614 16.80 11.85 7.47
N HIS A 615 16.61 10.53 7.44
CA HIS A 615 17.57 9.59 6.87
C HIS A 615 16.85 8.37 6.27
N PRO A 616 17.18 7.93 5.04
CA PRO A 616 16.42 6.91 4.31
C PRO A 616 16.39 5.52 4.97
N ASP A 617 17.40 5.20 5.79
CA ASP A 617 17.48 3.93 6.54
C ASP A 617 16.73 3.93 7.87
N PHE A 618 16.22 5.08 8.31
CA PHE A 618 15.51 5.19 9.58
C PHE A 618 14.03 5.46 9.32
N VAL A 619 13.19 4.67 9.95
CA VAL A 619 11.77 4.97 10.08
C VAL A 619 11.59 6.23 10.92
N TYR A 620 12.39 6.37 11.98
CA TYR A 620 12.57 7.62 12.69
C TYR A 620 13.97 7.76 13.26
N LEU A 621 14.45 9.00 13.31
CA LEU A 621 15.63 9.41 14.06
C LEU A 621 15.32 10.79 14.61
N THR A 622 15.09 10.88 15.91
CA THR A 622 14.66 12.12 16.57
C THR A 622 15.60 12.53 17.68
N VAL A 623 15.68 13.84 17.90
CA VAL A 623 16.33 14.43 19.06
C VAL A 623 15.48 15.57 19.62
N GLY A 624 15.35 15.67 20.94
CA GLY A 624 14.63 16.81 21.51
C GLY A 624 14.42 16.75 23.02
N PRO A 625 13.96 17.86 23.61
CA PRO A 625 13.64 17.93 25.02
C PRO A 625 12.35 17.17 25.36
N ALA A 626 12.33 16.57 26.55
CA ALA A 626 11.15 16.01 27.17
C ALA A 626 11.07 16.44 28.65
N LEU A 627 9.85 16.72 29.10
CA LEU A 627 9.53 17.06 30.48
C LEU A 627 8.56 16.01 31.02
N ASN A 628 8.84 15.51 32.23
CA ASN A 628 7.99 14.57 32.96
C ASN A 628 7.66 15.13 34.35
N PHE A 629 6.43 14.89 34.77
CA PHE A 629 5.89 15.28 36.06
C PHE A 629 5.13 14.11 36.68
N GLU A 630 5.35 13.86 37.97
CA GLU A 630 4.56 12.93 38.77
C GLU A 630 4.18 13.58 40.11
N HIS A 631 3.00 13.25 40.62
CA HIS A 631 2.52 13.61 41.96
C HIS A 631 1.82 12.41 42.60
N TYR A 632 2.16 12.12 43.86
CA TYR A 632 1.46 11.13 44.68
C TYR A 632 0.82 11.82 45.88
N GLY A 633 -0.41 11.41 46.22
CA GLY A 633 -1.13 12.00 47.35
C GLY A 633 -0.51 11.67 48.73
N LYS A 634 0.28 10.60 48.81
CA LYS A 634 0.97 10.15 50.03
C LYS A 634 2.36 9.61 49.69
N ASN A 635 3.30 9.82 50.59
CA ASN A 635 4.57 9.10 50.59
C ASN A 635 4.39 7.71 51.21
N LEU A 636 4.37 6.68 50.38
CA LEU A 636 4.27 5.26 50.73
C LEU A 636 5.52 4.44 50.33
N SER A 637 6.68 5.11 50.20
CA SER A 637 7.96 4.54 49.76
C SER A 637 8.57 3.49 50.71
N PHE A 638 8.10 3.42 51.96
CA PHE A 638 8.74 2.61 53.02
C PHE A 638 8.18 1.18 53.12
N PHE A 639 8.73 0.38 54.06
CA PHE A 639 8.49 -1.08 54.15
C PHE A 639 7.86 -1.51 55.48
N THR A 640 7.29 -0.58 56.24
CA THR A 640 6.50 -0.88 57.44
C THR A 640 5.03 -1.13 57.09
N TYR A 641 4.27 -1.71 58.00
CA TYR A 641 2.87 -2.07 57.76
C TYR A 641 2.01 -0.86 57.39
N GLY A 642 1.19 -0.99 56.35
CA GLY A 642 0.44 0.11 55.74
C GLY A 642 1.20 0.90 54.67
N GLN A 643 2.53 0.76 54.58
CA GLN A 643 3.34 1.32 53.49
C GLN A 643 3.37 0.37 52.28
N GLY A 644 3.73 0.90 51.11
CA GLY A 644 3.66 0.17 49.83
C GLY A 644 4.99 -0.31 49.27
N GLY A 645 6.12 0.23 49.74
CA GLY A 645 7.46 -0.12 49.24
C GLY A 645 7.68 0.24 47.77
N TYR A 646 7.06 1.32 47.29
CA TYR A 646 7.22 1.86 45.94
C TYR A 646 7.47 3.38 46.00
N PHE A 647 8.39 3.88 45.18
CA PHE A 647 8.72 5.30 45.17
C PHE A 647 7.52 6.15 44.78
N SER A 648 7.09 7.03 45.70
CA SER A 648 5.87 7.84 45.58
C SER A 648 6.08 9.26 46.14
N PRO A 649 6.87 10.11 45.45
CA PRO A 649 7.12 11.47 45.89
C PRO A 649 5.85 12.32 45.89
N ASP A 650 5.80 13.33 46.76
CA ASP A 650 4.78 14.40 46.70
C ASP A 650 4.86 15.05 45.32
N TYR A 651 6.03 15.47 44.86
CA TYR A 651 6.21 15.88 43.45
C TYR A 651 7.55 15.43 42.90
N LEU A 652 7.56 15.11 41.62
CA LEU A 652 8.76 14.88 40.81
C LEU A 652 8.67 15.66 39.51
N PHE A 653 9.74 16.39 39.20
CA PHE A 653 9.94 17.03 37.90
C PHE A 653 11.23 16.48 37.28
N GLN A 654 11.15 16.08 36.02
CA GLN A 654 12.30 15.58 35.27
C GLN A 654 12.35 16.25 33.90
N GLY A 655 13.51 16.79 33.54
CA GLY A 655 13.77 17.34 32.21
C GLY A 655 14.95 16.63 31.57
N VAL A 656 14.75 16.08 30.38
CA VAL A 656 15.77 15.33 29.63
C VAL A 656 15.87 15.79 28.19
N VAL A 657 17.03 15.58 27.58
CA VAL A 657 17.17 15.57 26.11
C VAL A 657 17.30 14.12 25.68
N ALA A 658 16.47 13.69 24.75
CA ALA A 658 16.43 12.31 24.28
C ALA A 658 16.75 12.23 22.78
N LEU A 659 17.56 11.25 22.41
CA LEU A 659 17.77 10.78 21.05
C LEU A 659 17.06 9.43 20.91
N ARG A 660 16.25 9.26 19.86
CA ARG A 660 15.55 8.00 19.57
C ARG A 660 15.71 7.63 18.12
N PHE A 661 15.80 6.34 17.83
CA PHE A 661 15.87 5.87 16.45
C PHE A 661 15.25 4.50 16.27
N MET A 662 14.80 4.23 15.04
CA MET A 662 14.47 2.90 14.56
C MET A 662 14.80 2.77 13.08
N THR A 663 15.47 1.68 12.71
CA THR A 663 15.74 1.37 11.30
C THR A 663 14.46 1.05 10.53
N LYS A 664 14.51 1.13 9.20
CA LYS A 664 13.35 0.86 8.35
C LYS A 664 12.82 -0.57 8.50
N GLU A 665 11.50 -0.69 8.57
CA GLU A 665 10.78 -1.98 8.62
C GLU A 665 10.81 -2.74 7.29
N ALA A 666 10.24 -3.94 7.28
CA ALA A 666 10.23 -4.86 6.14
C ALA A 666 11.63 -5.26 5.65
N ARG A 667 12.58 -5.33 6.59
CA ARG A 667 13.96 -5.80 6.40
C ARG A 667 14.20 -7.09 7.21
N PRO A 668 15.22 -7.91 6.89
CA PRO A 668 15.55 -9.10 7.67
C PRO A 668 16.15 -8.77 9.04
N TYR A 669 16.36 -7.50 9.36
CA TYR A 669 16.78 -7.02 10.66
C TYR A 669 16.02 -5.74 11.01
N LEU A 670 15.88 -5.47 12.31
CA LEU A 670 15.30 -4.24 12.84
C LEU A 670 16.06 -3.85 14.11
N VAL A 671 16.48 -2.59 14.21
CA VAL A 671 17.18 -2.06 15.38
C VAL A 671 16.51 -0.78 15.82
N LYS A 672 16.25 -0.66 17.12
CA LYS A 672 15.76 0.57 17.74
C LYS A 672 16.49 0.87 19.03
N GLY A 673 16.58 2.15 19.37
CA GLY A 673 17.20 2.56 20.61
C GLY A 673 16.80 3.95 21.04
N ASN A 674 17.06 4.23 22.31
CA ASN A 674 16.80 5.52 22.93
C ASN A 674 17.92 5.83 23.94
N LEU A 675 18.38 7.07 23.91
CA LEU A 675 19.40 7.61 24.80
C LEU A 675 18.88 8.94 25.34
N ALA A 676 18.73 9.06 26.64
CA ALA A 676 18.25 10.27 27.28
C ALA A 676 19.12 10.63 28.49
N VAL A 677 19.41 11.92 28.66
CA VAL A 677 20.15 12.45 29.80
C VAL A 677 19.49 13.74 30.28
N GLY A 678 19.57 14.00 31.59
CA GLY A 678 18.99 15.21 32.13
C GLY A 678 19.06 15.32 33.64
N LEU A 679 18.15 16.11 34.20
CA LEU A 679 18.06 16.40 35.62
C LEU A 679 16.67 16.04 36.15
N GLN A 680 16.64 15.65 37.42
CA GLN A 680 15.42 15.37 38.15
C GLN A 680 15.46 16.07 39.50
N SER A 681 14.34 16.66 39.89
CA SER A 681 14.10 17.21 41.23
C SER A 681 12.87 16.51 41.81
N TYR A 682 12.94 16.07 43.06
CA TYR A 682 11.79 15.45 43.71
C TYR A 682 11.72 15.80 45.19
N LYS A 683 10.50 15.76 45.75
CA LYS A 683 10.20 15.98 47.16
C LYS A 683 9.31 14.85 47.68
N GLU A 684 9.66 14.32 48.83
CA GLU A 684 8.91 13.33 49.58
C GLU A 684 8.46 13.94 50.91
N ASP A 685 7.16 13.88 51.20
CA ASP A 685 6.62 14.36 52.47
C ASP A 685 6.92 13.39 53.62
N SER A 686 6.88 13.89 54.85
CA SER A 686 6.93 13.03 56.04
C SER A 686 5.65 12.20 56.13
N THR A 687 5.77 10.93 56.54
CA THR A 687 4.65 9.98 56.56
C THR A 687 4.66 9.17 57.85
N PRO A 688 3.50 8.77 58.42
CA PRO A 688 3.46 7.90 59.59
C PRO A 688 4.22 6.60 59.37
N ILE A 689 4.90 6.10 60.42
CA ILE A 689 5.61 4.82 60.32
C ILE A 689 4.63 3.67 60.02
N PHE A 690 3.46 3.65 60.65
CA PHE A 690 2.39 2.68 60.37
C PHE A 690 1.10 3.41 59.92
N PRO A 691 0.94 3.71 58.62
CA PRO A 691 -0.22 4.45 58.11
C PRO A 691 -1.58 3.85 58.46
N LEU A 692 -1.66 2.52 58.55
CA LEU A 692 -2.89 1.77 58.89
C LEU A 692 -2.89 1.24 60.34
N GLY A 693 -2.04 1.78 61.22
CA GLY A 693 -1.87 1.29 62.58
C GLY A 693 -1.60 2.42 63.56
N ASN A 694 -0.64 2.20 64.47
CA ASN A 694 -0.21 3.24 65.38
C ASN A 694 0.55 4.34 64.61
N THR A 695 -0.06 5.51 64.50
CA THR A 695 0.53 6.67 63.78
C THR A 695 1.58 7.43 64.61
N ALA A 696 1.98 6.90 65.78
CA ALA A 696 3.09 7.45 66.54
C ALA A 696 4.42 7.29 65.80
N GLY A 697 5.09 8.42 65.57
CA GLY A 697 6.36 8.48 64.83
C GLY A 697 6.15 8.60 63.32
N VAL A 698 7.09 9.28 62.66
CA VAL A 698 7.06 9.56 61.22
C VAL A 698 8.41 9.26 60.60
N TYR A 699 8.40 8.82 59.35
CA TYR A 699 9.56 8.95 58.49
C TYR A 699 9.69 10.43 58.08
N PRO A 700 10.87 11.05 58.20
CA PRO A 700 11.06 12.43 57.81
C PRO A 700 10.94 12.57 56.28
N GLY A 701 10.36 13.68 55.84
CA GLY A 701 10.38 14.05 54.44
C GLY A 701 11.78 14.43 53.96
N LYS A 702 11.99 14.42 52.64
CA LYS A 702 13.23 14.85 52.00
C LYS A 702 12.98 15.54 50.67
N SER A 703 13.95 16.33 50.22
CA SER A 703 13.97 16.95 48.89
C SER A 703 15.36 16.79 48.31
N ASP A 704 15.44 16.47 47.02
CA ASP A 704 16.71 16.12 46.39
C ASP A 704 16.71 16.48 44.88
N GLN A 705 17.91 16.67 44.34
CA GLN A 705 18.18 16.98 42.94
C GLN A 705 19.32 16.12 42.43
N THR A 706 19.12 15.49 41.27
CA THR A 706 20.04 14.47 40.78
C THR A 706 20.10 14.42 39.27
N PHE A 707 21.19 13.87 38.76
CA PHE A 707 21.35 13.53 37.35
C PHE A 707 20.59 12.24 37.02
N VAL A 708 19.95 12.23 35.85
CA VAL A 708 19.25 11.06 35.34
C VAL A 708 19.74 10.71 33.95
N ALA A 709 19.77 9.41 33.67
CA ALA A 709 20.10 8.90 32.35
C ALA A 709 19.29 7.64 32.06
N ASN A 710 18.99 7.43 30.79
CA ASN A 710 18.32 6.25 30.30
C ASN A 710 18.94 5.87 28.95
N ALA A 711 19.26 4.59 28.79
CA ALA A 711 19.80 4.04 27.56
C ALA A 711 19.15 2.68 27.30
N ASP A 712 18.52 2.51 26.15
CA ASP A 712 18.01 1.22 25.70
C ASP A 712 18.34 0.96 24.23
N LEU A 713 18.65 -0.30 23.93
CA LEU A 713 18.94 -0.78 22.60
C LEU A 713 18.27 -2.14 22.42
N SER A 714 17.52 -2.28 21.33
CA SER A 714 16.85 -3.53 20.94
C SER A 714 17.18 -3.85 19.50
N GLY A 715 17.52 -5.11 19.24
CA GLY A 715 17.79 -5.62 17.90
C GLY A 715 17.02 -6.91 17.66
N MET A 716 16.58 -7.13 16.42
CA MET A 716 15.89 -8.34 15.99
C MET A 716 16.31 -8.73 14.58
N PHE A 717 16.42 -10.03 14.32
CA PHE A 717 16.95 -10.58 13.07
C PHE A 717 16.15 -11.83 12.66
N LEU A 718 15.83 -11.96 11.37
CA LEU A 718 15.34 -13.22 10.79
C LEU A 718 16.53 -14.16 10.60
N LEU A 719 16.55 -15.25 11.37
CA LEU A 719 17.50 -16.35 11.20
C LEU A 719 17.12 -17.23 10.02
N THR A 720 15.81 -17.41 9.84
CA THR A 720 15.17 -18.05 8.67
C THR A 720 13.87 -17.30 8.37
N PRO A 721 13.18 -17.54 7.24
CA PRO A 721 11.85 -16.97 7.02
C PRO A 721 10.82 -17.32 8.11
N HIS A 722 11.04 -18.37 8.90
CA HIS A 722 10.12 -18.79 9.97
C HIS A 722 10.61 -18.47 11.38
N ILE A 723 11.85 -18.02 11.56
CA ILE A 723 12.45 -17.87 12.89
C ILE A 723 13.10 -16.50 13.00
N ALA A 724 12.65 -15.70 13.96
CA ALA A 724 13.32 -14.48 14.38
C ALA A 724 13.96 -14.66 15.77
N PHE A 725 15.12 -14.04 15.94
CA PHE A 725 15.76 -13.86 17.24
C PHE A 725 15.83 -12.37 17.55
N GLY A 726 15.51 -11.99 18.79
CA GLY A 726 15.65 -10.63 19.26
C GLY A 726 16.31 -10.56 20.62
N ALA A 727 16.97 -9.44 20.88
CA ALA A 727 17.62 -9.15 22.15
C ALA A 727 17.52 -7.66 22.47
N SER A 728 17.45 -7.34 23.76
CA SER A 728 17.47 -5.97 24.24
C SER A 728 18.33 -5.81 25.48
N VAL A 729 18.92 -4.63 25.63
CA VAL A 729 19.61 -4.19 26.84
C VAL A 729 19.12 -2.80 27.21
N GLY A 730 19.02 -2.54 28.50
CA GLY A 730 18.54 -1.27 29.05
C GLY A 730 19.28 -0.92 30.33
N TYR A 731 19.56 0.36 30.51
CA TYR A 731 20.09 0.93 31.74
C TYR A 731 19.35 2.22 32.08
N ASP A 732 18.93 2.34 33.33
CA ASP A 732 18.28 3.50 33.90
C ASP A 732 19.03 3.98 35.13
N LYS A 733 19.26 5.27 35.22
CA LYS A 733 19.76 5.97 36.41
C LYS A 733 18.75 7.03 36.80
N THR A 734 18.17 6.87 37.98
CA THR A 734 17.18 7.76 38.58
C THR A 734 17.73 8.36 39.88
N GLY A 735 16.93 9.21 40.54
CA GLY A 735 17.28 9.74 41.86
C GLY A 735 17.29 8.72 42.98
N ASP A 736 16.46 7.68 42.86
CA ASP A 736 16.20 6.68 43.90
C ASP A 736 16.86 5.33 43.63
N TYR A 737 17.17 4.98 42.37
CA TYR A 737 17.87 3.75 42.02
C TYR A 737 18.64 3.83 40.70
N SER A 738 19.34 2.74 40.39
CA SER A 738 19.77 2.40 39.05
C SER A 738 19.24 1.02 38.70
N GLU A 739 18.93 0.79 37.44
CA GLU A 739 18.35 -0.44 36.96
C GLU A 739 19.03 -0.90 35.67
N PHE A 740 19.30 -2.19 35.59
CA PHE A 740 19.80 -2.85 34.39
C PHE A 740 18.82 -3.94 33.97
N VAL A 741 18.48 -3.97 32.69
CA VAL A 741 17.58 -4.97 32.10
C VAL A 741 18.24 -5.57 30.88
N ALA A 742 18.19 -6.89 30.76
CA ALA A 742 18.58 -7.60 29.55
C ALA A 742 17.49 -8.62 29.20
N SER A 743 17.12 -8.71 27.93
CA SER A 743 16.13 -9.69 27.45
C SER A 743 16.55 -10.31 26.13
N ALA A 744 16.05 -11.52 25.88
CA ALA A 744 16.15 -12.18 24.59
C ALA A 744 14.89 -13.01 24.32
N PHE A 745 14.55 -13.17 23.05
CA PHE A 745 13.43 -13.99 22.62
C PHE A 745 13.72 -14.70 21.30
N LEU A 746 13.04 -15.82 21.11
CA LEU A 746 12.96 -16.56 19.85
C LEU A 746 11.50 -16.64 19.44
N LYS A 747 11.18 -16.20 18.23
CA LYS A 747 9.83 -16.16 17.68
C LYS A 747 9.75 -17.03 16.44
N PHE A 748 8.81 -17.98 16.44
CA PHE A 748 8.49 -18.84 15.32
C PHE A 748 7.22 -18.36 14.62
N PHE A 749 7.29 -18.15 13.31
CA PHE A 749 6.16 -17.79 12.44
C PHE A 749 5.72 -19.01 11.65
N PHE A 750 4.42 -19.29 11.62
CA PHE A 750 3.86 -20.41 10.86
C PHE A 750 3.86 -20.17 9.35
N GLU A 751 3.82 -18.90 8.91
CA GLU A 751 3.99 -18.49 7.52
C GLU A 751 5.36 -17.83 7.32
N PRO A 752 5.98 -17.98 6.14
CA PRO A 752 7.29 -17.40 5.88
C PRO A 752 7.22 -15.87 5.84
N ARG A 753 8.15 -15.24 6.55
CA ARG A 753 8.35 -13.79 6.62
C ARG A 753 9.38 -13.32 5.61
N ARG A 754 9.11 -12.18 4.98
CA ARG A 754 10.10 -11.47 4.16
C ARG A 754 10.82 -10.34 4.90
N GLY A 755 10.24 -9.88 6.00
CA GLY A 755 10.82 -8.84 6.82
C GLY A 755 10.20 -8.76 8.21
N LEU A 756 10.82 -7.94 9.04
CA LEU A 756 10.45 -7.66 10.42
C LEU A 756 9.82 -6.28 10.55
N PHE A 757 8.92 -6.15 11.53
CA PHE A 757 8.19 -4.92 11.82
C PHE A 757 8.29 -4.58 13.30
N GLU A 758 7.96 -3.35 13.67
CA GLU A 758 8.01 -2.91 15.05
C GLU A 758 7.08 -3.72 15.95
N SER A 759 5.93 -4.14 15.41
CA SER A 759 4.95 -5.02 16.07
C SER A 759 5.48 -6.41 16.39
N ASP A 760 6.61 -6.82 15.81
CA ASP A 760 7.28 -8.08 16.15
C ASP A 760 8.17 -7.97 17.39
N PHE A 761 8.56 -6.76 17.80
CA PHE A 761 9.21 -6.60 19.09
C PHE A 761 8.24 -6.96 20.21
N ARG A 762 8.76 -7.67 21.21
CA ARG A 762 7.98 -8.05 22.37
C ARG A 762 7.56 -6.83 23.22
N THR A 763 6.30 -6.82 23.60
CA THR A 763 5.75 -6.01 24.69
C THR A 763 6.08 -6.72 26.00
N VAL A 764 7.16 -6.33 26.69
CA VAL A 764 7.52 -6.90 28.01
C VAL A 764 6.54 -6.35 29.06
N TYR A 765 5.89 -7.26 29.78
CA TYR A 765 4.71 -7.03 30.63
C TYR A 765 4.96 -7.04 32.12
#